data_AF-A0A6V8CYK0-F1
#
_entry.id   AF-A0A6V8CYK0-F1
#
_cell.length_a   1.000
_cell.length_b   1.000
_cell.length_c   1.000
_cell.angle_alpha   90.00
_cell.angle_beta   90.00
_cell.angle_gamma   90.00
#
_symmetry.space_group_name_H-M   'P 1'
#
loop_
_entity.id
_entity.type
_entity.pdbx_description
1 polymer ?
#
loop_
_entity_poly.entity_id
_entity_poly.type
_entity_poly.pdbx_seq_one_letter_code
_entity_poly.pdbx_strand_id
1 'polypeptide(L)'
;MEPVFISAAILLTALLVVSYYVNNGVGTMGAPLRQLALFLMNKAPVGLVDLFKDEPGSGSRTWIKYGTGWFILTVISGFIAIWHNYDPTALDSLASIGWSYDDGSALADFTSAVMLISFTYLLIGGCLVAVARTGNNRLASEASASMIALLYTAALSFNLILIPIIFKFADIADEQTIRDLISLMVNYVASSLFFTALLINVLATYSQRDEGTTSVTAWFLIMAIVAKLVASMYYVIGEAADITQMAWMSERIIEGWVPLILMFALAYHVIPHAANVPIWSGSLLNANMVLLFVTVPPFFMTAANAGDLLQNVGALLLTFSLLPLFAGSVNLLATASSNSSGILKNPGALSATLAMFLLPIFAVGSYFTAMDTLTGTNQMLTMSSTIDNGFMYTVGGLMMLSAMFSSYPLASGNKLAEPSRANMSVWFMMLGGLTATITMLIGDFTEKAVLDSGVEEVVASTSGFYLVAAAMFYLVPISVILATLVLIRTSTSSQKLTEVGSKISDVEIYTLVEGTSTTIQQLLGRGVGVNTTLMIGDATEDDGGSTVIAVSATLHNDEITEFPEEEPIEEVPEEHKGPAKELMMLVDYLKSSGQTVFEFFKSIDLDDSGSIDGYEFQQALVKSDVGEFPPWEVDGLVAAIDLDSDGNINLPELDIALAKIAAAYSSPDAEVLESEASDEMSKSDLNKLKKAELISIAKEKGVAETGTKADLIAAILGE
;
A
#
# COMPACT_ATOMS: atom_id res chain seq x y z
N MET A 1 -23.10 25.22 26.83
CA MET A 1 -22.30 24.23 26.09
C MET A 1 -22.75 24.35 24.65
N GLU A 2 -21.86 24.73 23.74
CA GLU A 2 -22.22 24.81 22.32
C GLU A 2 -22.66 23.42 21.81
N PRO A 3 -23.73 23.32 21.01
CA PRO A 3 -24.24 22.07 20.46
C PRO A 3 -23.17 21.16 19.84
N VAL A 4 -22.12 21.72 19.21
CA VAL A 4 -21.00 20.95 18.64
C VAL A 4 -20.33 20.06 19.69
N PHE A 5 -20.07 20.55 20.90
CA PHE A 5 -19.39 19.76 21.93
C PHE A 5 -20.24 18.58 22.42
N ILE A 6 -21.55 18.76 22.45
CA ILE A 6 -22.49 17.69 22.83
C ILE A 6 -22.51 16.63 21.72
N SER A 7 -22.63 17.04 20.46
CA SER A 7 -22.58 16.14 19.30
C SER A 7 -21.25 15.39 19.23
N ALA A 8 -20.12 16.06 19.46
CA ALA A 8 -18.81 15.43 19.50
C ALA A 8 -18.67 14.40 20.63
N ALA A 9 -19.14 14.73 21.83
CA ALA A 9 -19.12 13.80 22.97
C ALA A 9 -19.99 12.56 22.70
N ILE A 10 -21.17 12.73 22.10
CA ILE A 10 -22.07 11.63 21.75
C ILE A 10 -21.42 10.74 20.67
N LEU A 11 -20.85 11.33 19.63
CA LEU A 11 -20.15 10.59 18.56
C LEU A 11 -18.99 9.77 19.11
N LEU A 12 -18.11 10.40 19.89
CA LEU A 12 -16.96 9.71 20.51
C LEU A 12 -17.43 8.58 21.43
N THR A 13 -18.48 8.81 22.22
CA THR A 13 -19.04 7.77 23.09
C THR A 13 -19.60 6.61 22.26
N ALA A 14 -20.33 6.89 21.18
CA ALA A 14 -20.87 5.87 20.29
C ALA A 14 -19.76 5.04 19.65
N LEU A 15 -18.70 5.68 19.15
CA LEU A 15 -17.54 5.01 18.57
C LEU A 15 -16.81 4.16 19.61
N LEU A 16 -16.57 4.67 20.82
CA LEU A 16 -15.93 3.90 21.90
C LEU A 16 -16.74 2.66 22.29
N VAL A 17 -18.06 2.81 22.41
CA VAL A 17 -18.97 1.70 22.70
C VAL A 17 -18.92 0.65 21.60
N VAL A 18 -19.00 1.07 20.33
CA VAL A 18 -18.87 0.15 19.19
C VAL A 18 -17.51 -0.53 19.18
N SER A 19 -16.41 0.22 19.37
CA SER A 19 -15.05 -0.34 19.45
C SER A 19 -14.94 -1.43 20.51
N TYR A 20 -15.50 -1.17 21.70
CA TYR A 20 -15.52 -2.13 22.81
C TYR A 20 -16.25 -3.41 22.42
N TYR A 21 -17.44 -3.32 21.82
CA TYR A 21 -18.21 -4.51 21.42
C TYR A 21 -17.64 -5.23 20.20
N VAL A 22 -16.99 -4.52 19.27
CA VAL A 22 -16.28 -5.11 18.14
C VAL A 22 -15.10 -5.95 18.63
N ASN A 23 -14.37 -5.48 19.65
CA ASN A 23 -13.22 -6.21 20.19
C ASN A 23 -13.63 -7.34 21.15
N ASN A 24 -14.50 -7.07 22.11
CA ASN A 24 -14.85 -8.02 23.18
C ASN A 24 -16.03 -8.94 22.84
N GLY A 25 -16.73 -8.69 21.73
CA GLY A 25 -17.96 -9.39 21.37
C GLY A 25 -19.14 -9.02 22.27
N VAL A 26 -20.32 -9.51 21.90
CA VAL A 26 -21.61 -9.20 22.58
C VAL A 26 -22.02 -10.27 23.58
N GLY A 27 -21.07 -11.09 24.03
CA GLY A 27 -21.30 -12.23 24.92
C GLY A 27 -22.27 -13.26 24.31
N THR A 28 -23.17 -13.79 25.14
CA THR A 28 -24.13 -14.85 24.76
C THR A 28 -25.18 -14.41 23.74
N MET A 29 -25.37 -13.10 23.54
CA MET A 29 -26.30 -12.55 22.55
C MET A 29 -25.74 -12.54 21.12
N GLY A 30 -24.45 -12.84 20.93
CA GLY A 30 -23.82 -12.82 19.61
C GLY A 30 -24.47 -13.78 18.60
N ALA A 31 -24.72 -15.03 19.00
CA ALA A 31 -25.30 -16.04 18.12
C ALA A 31 -26.76 -15.73 17.70
N PRO A 32 -27.68 -15.36 18.62
CA PRO A 32 -29.01 -14.90 18.24
C PRO A 32 -29.01 -13.66 17.33
N LEU A 33 -28.17 -12.66 17.61
CA LEU A 33 -28.08 -11.44 16.80
C LEU A 33 -27.56 -11.75 15.39
N ARG A 34 -26.60 -12.67 15.26
CA ARG A 34 -26.12 -13.14 13.96
C ARG A 34 -27.22 -13.85 13.18
N GLN A 35 -28.02 -14.68 13.82
CA GLN A 35 -29.13 -15.36 13.16
C GLN A 35 -30.22 -14.37 12.69
N LEU A 36 -30.51 -13.36 13.51
CA LEU A 36 -31.39 -12.26 13.13
C LEU A 36 -30.83 -11.47 11.93
N ALA A 37 -29.53 -11.14 11.95
CA ALA A 37 -28.86 -10.46 10.84
C ALA A 37 -28.96 -11.27 9.54
N LEU A 38 -28.65 -12.57 9.58
CA LEU A 38 -28.78 -13.46 8.42
C LEU A 38 -30.23 -13.57 7.93
N PHE A 39 -31.20 -13.60 8.84
CA PHE A 39 -32.62 -13.57 8.48
C PHE A 39 -32.97 -12.27 7.75
N LEU A 40 -32.58 -11.12 8.29
CA LEU A 40 -32.85 -9.83 7.66
C LEU A 40 -32.20 -9.75 6.28
N MET A 41 -30.95 -10.16 6.11
CA MET A 41 -30.24 -10.06 4.84
C MET A 41 -30.72 -11.03 3.77
N ASN A 42 -31.08 -12.27 4.14
CA ASN A 42 -31.43 -13.31 3.18
C ASN A 42 -32.93 -13.43 2.94
N LYS A 43 -33.78 -12.85 3.79
CA LYS A 43 -35.23 -12.89 3.64
C LYS A 43 -35.89 -11.52 3.49
N ALA A 44 -35.20 -10.41 3.75
CA ALA A 44 -35.75 -9.08 3.58
C ALA A 44 -34.82 -8.22 2.68
N PRO A 45 -35.31 -7.64 1.57
CA PRO A 45 -36.67 -7.70 1.02
C PRO A 45 -36.94 -9.02 0.27
N VAL A 46 -38.09 -9.64 0.55
CA VAL A 46 -38.51 -10.93 -0.06
C VAL A 46 -38.51 -10.80 -1.58
N GLY A 47 -37.82 -11.73 -2.26
CA GLY A 47 -37.77 -11.82 -3.72
C GLY A 47 -36.81 -10.85 -4.41
N LEU A 48 -36.36 -9.75 -3.78
CA LEU A 48 -35.37 -8.84 -4.39
C LEU A 48 -33.94 -9.35 -4.25
N VAL A 49 -33.60 -9.90 -3.08
CA VAL A 49 -32.26 -10.46 -2.81
C VAL A 49 -31.98 -11.66 -3.73
N ASP A 50 -33.02 -12.43 -4.08
CA ASP A 50 -32.92 -13.61 -4.93
C ASP A 50 -32.53 -13.28 -6.39
N LEU A 51 -32.64 -12.01 -6.83
CA LEU A 51 -32.14 -11.57 -8.14
C LEU A 51 -30.61 -11.51 -8.20
N PHE A 52 -29.93 -11.54 -7.05
CA PHE A 52 -28.48 -11.39 -6.94
C PHE A 52 -27.81 -12.72 -6.68
N LYS A 53 -26.65 -12.91 -7.30
CA LYS A 53 -25.83 -14.11 -7.13
C LYS A 53 -25.14 -14.10 -5.78
N ASP A 54 -25.38 -15.14 -4.99
CA ASP A 54 -24.71 -15.39 -3.71
C ASP A 54 -23.41 -16.20 -3.90
N GLU A 55 -22.57 -15.75 -4.83
CA GLU A 55 -21.25 -16.32 -5.12
C GLU A 55 -20.17 -15.59 -4.29
N PRO A 56 -19.10 -16.27 -3.82
CA PRO A 56 -18.04 -15.63 -3.04
C PRO A 56 -17.42 -14.41 -3.74
N GLY A 57 -17.35 -13.30 -3.03
CA GLY A 57 -16.82 -12.03 -3.54
C GLY A 57 -17.72 -11.30 -4.53
N SER A 58 -18.96 -11.76 -4.81
CA SER A 58 -19.88 -11.07 -5.73
C SER A 58 -20.28 -9.69 -5.20
N GLY A 59 -20.42 -9.52 -3.88
CA GLY A 59 -20.70 -8.25 -3.22
C GLY A 59 -19.61 -7.22 -3.53
N SER A 60 -18.37 -7.52 -3.14
CA SER A 60 -17.23 -6.63 -3.35
C SER A 60 -17.00 -6.29 -4.83
N ARG A 61 -17.13 -7.27 -5.74
CA ARG A 61 -17.03 -7.04 -7.19
C ARG A 61 -18.09 -6.04 -7.68
N THR A 62 -19.31 -6.14 -7.18
CA THR A 62 -20.43 -5.27 -7.58
C THR A 62 -20.20 -3.84 -7.13
N TRP A 63 -19.75 -3.64 -5.88
CA TRP A 63 -19.36 -2.32 -5.38
C TRP A 63 -18.25 -1.68 -6.22
N ILE A 64 -17.21 -2.43 -6.55
CA ILE A 64 -16.09 -1.91 -7.36
C ILE A 64 -16.54 -1.57 -8.79
N LYS A 65 -17.40 -2.39 -9.42
CA LYS A 65 -17.91 -2.14 -10.78
C LYS A 65 -18.75 -0.87 -10.87
N TYR A 66 -19.71 -0.69 -9.96
CA TYR A 66 -20.52 0.53 -9.91
C TYR A 66 -19.65 1.76 -9.58
N GLY A 67 -18.71 1.60 -8.63
CA GLY A 67 -17.74 2.65 -8.30
C GLY A 67 -16.88 3.08 -9.48
N THR A 68 -16.43 2.13 -10.30
CA THR A 68 -15.67 2.42 -11.53
C THR A 68 -16.51 3.23 -12.53
N GLY A 69 -17.79 2.92 -12.67
CA GLY A 69 -18.71 3.70 -13.52
C GLY A 69 -18.86 5.14 -13.05
N TRP A 70 -19.06 5.35 -11.75
CA TRP A 70 -19.09 6.69 -11.15
C TRP A 70 -17.75 7.41 -11.26
N PHE A 71 -16.64 6.69 -11.19
CA PHE A 71 -15.31 7.28 -11.27
C PHE A 71 -15.02 7.85 -12.67
N ILE A 72 -15.49 7.18 -13.73
CA ILE A 72 -15.42 7.71 -15.11
C ILE A 72 -16.19 9.04 -15.21
N LEU A 73 -17.40 9.11 -14.64
CA LEU A 73 -18.18 10.35 -14.62
C LEU A 73 -17.47 11.46 -13.83
N THR A 74 -16.79 11.10 -12.74
CA THR A 74 -16.04 12.03 -11.90
C THR A 74 -14.89 12.70 -12.65
N VAL A 75 -14.10 11.93 -13.41
CA VAL A 75 -12.96 12.48 -14.14
C VAL A 75 -13.38 13.27 -15.37
N ILE A 76 -14.48 12.91 -16.01
CA ILE A 76 -15.05 13.68 -17.13
C ILE A 76 -15.58 15.02 -16.62
N SER A 77 -16.40 15.02 -15.56
CA SER A 77 -16.94 16.25 -14.97
C SER A 77 -15.84 17.15 -14.41
N GLY A 78 -14.85 16.59 -13.70
CA GLY A 78 -13.68 17.32 -13.21
C GLY A 78 -12.85 17.95 -14.32
N PHE A 79 -12.62 17.22 -15.43
CA PHE A 79 -11.91 17.79 -16.58
C PHE A 79 -12.70 18.95 -17.20
N ILE A 80 -14.01 18.81 -17.37
CA ILE A 80 -14.87 19.89 -17.89
C ILE A 80 -14.82 21.11 -16.96
N ALA A 81 -14.87 20.91 -15.64
CA ALA A 81 -14.79 22.00 -14.66
C ALA A 81 -13.46 22.76 -14.77
N ILE A 82 -12.33 22.06 -14.79
CA ILE A 82 -11.00 22.68 -14.92
C ILE A 82 -10.83 23.36 -16.28
N TRP A 83 -11.32 22.74 -17.37
CA TRP A 83 -11.25 23.31 -18.71
C TRP A 83 -12.08 24.58 -18.84
N HIS A 84 -13.28 24.59 -18.24
CA HIS A 84 -14.16 25.74 -18.27
C HIS A 84 -13.59 26.93 -17.47
N ASN A 85 -12.89 26.67 -16.36
CA ASN A 85 -12.16 27.71 -15.64
C ASN A 85 -11.07 28.37 -16.51
N TYR A 86 -10.50 27.65 -17.47
CA TYR A 86 -9.56 28.22 -18.44
C TYR A 86 -10.27 28.98 -19.58
N ASP A 87 -11.30 28.38 -20.19
CA ASP A 87 -12.08 28.97 -21.28
C ASP A 87 -13.59 28.98 -20.95
N PRO A 88 -14.11 30.10 -20.44
CA PRO A 88 -15.53 30.24 -20.10
C PRO A 88 -16.47 30.12 -21.30
N THR A 89 -15.98 30.31 -22.53
CA THR A 89 -16.82 30.24 -23.75
C THR A 89 -16.82 28.86 -24.40
N ALA A 90 -16.02 27.92 -23.89
CA ALA A 90 -15.82 26.60 -24.51
C ALA A 90 -17.12 25.81 -24.70
N LEU A 91 -18.11 26.02 -23.83
CA LEU A 91 -19.38 25.30 -23.82
C LEU A 91 -20.53 26.08 -24.49
N ASP A 92 -20.31 27.31 -24.96
CA ASP A 92 -21.34 28.13 -25.61
C ASP A 92 -21.87 27.53 -26.90
N SER A 93 -21.08 26.66 -27.55
CA SER A 93 -21.53 25.90 -28.73
C SER A 93 -22.73 24.97 -28.42
N LEU A 94 -22.90 24.56 -27.16
CA LEU A 94 -24.04 23.75 -26.71
C LEU A 94 -25.32 24.59 -26.56
N ALA A 95 -25.25 25.92 -26.64
CA ALA A 95 -26.43 26.78 -26.75
C ALA A 95 -27.26 26.44 -28.01
N SER A 96 -26.62 25.90 -29.05
CA SER A 96 -27.30 25.43 -30.27
C SER A 96 -28.30 24.29 -30.03
N ILE A 97 -28.11 23.50 -28.97
CA ILE A 97 -29.04 22.43 -28.56
C ILE A 97 -29.94 22.85 -27.40
N GLY A 98 -30.02 24.16 -27.10
CA GLY A 98 -30.85 24.71 -26.02
C GLY A 98 -30.29 24.45 -24.62
N TRP A 99 -28.98 24.26 -24.51
CA TRP A 99 -28.27 24.13 -23.23
C TRP A 99 -27.40 25.36 -23.01
N SER A 100 -27.61 26.09 -21.90
CA SER A 100 -26.75 27.19 -21.48
C SER A 100 -25.93 26.75 -20.27
N TYR A 101 -24.66 27.14 -20.25
CA TYR A 101 -23.85 27.02 -19.05
C TYR A 101 -24.35 28.02 -18.01
N ASP A 102 -24.49 27.57 -16.76
CA ASP A 102 -24.82 28.42 -15.61
C ASP A 102 -23.53 29.06 -15.05
N ASP A 103 -23.56 29.64 -13.86
CA ASP A 103 -22.40 30.18 -13.13
C ASP A 103 -21.37 29.10 -12.68
N GLY A 104 -21.42 27.89 -13.24
CA GLY A 104 -20.53 26.76 -12.92
C GLY A 104 -20.79 26.07 -11.57
N SER A 105 -21.55 26.67 -10.67
CA SER A 105 -21.92 26.13 -9.36
C SER A 105 -22.54 24.72 -9.43
N ALA A 106 -23.54 24.54 -10.29
CA ALA A 106 -24.21 23.25 -10.47
C ALA A 106 -23.25 22.14 -10.97
N LEU A 107 -22.25 22.51 -11.79
CA LEU A 107 -21.24 21.55 -12.25
C LEU A 107 -20.25 21.21 -11.13
N ALA A 108 -19.84 22.18 -10.32
CA ALA A 108 -18.95 21.97 -9.18
C ALA A 108 -19.60 21.07 -8.12
N ASP A 109 -20.86 21.30 -7.80
CA ASP A 109 -21.64 20.47 -6.86
C ASP A 109 -21.82 19.05 -7.39
N PHE A 110 -22.16 18.91 -8.68
CA PHE A 110 -22.27 17.61 -9.33
C PHE A 110 -20.94 16.85 -9.30
N THR A 111 -19.83 17.52 -9.62
CA THR A 111 -18.49 16.93 -9.64
C THR A 111 -18.08 16.43 -8.26
N SER A 112 -18.29 17.26 -7.23
CA SER A 112 -17.96 16.94 -5.84
C SER A 112 -18.81 15.76 -5.32
N ALA A 113 -20.11 15.75 -5.61
CA ALA A 113 -21.00 14.66 -5.23
C ALA A 113 -20.59 13.34 -5.90
N VAL A 114 -20.34 13.36 -7.21
CA VAL A 114 -19.95 12.16 -7.96
C VAL A 114 -18.56 11.65 -7.55
N MET A 115 -17.64 12.54 -7.17
CA MET A 115 -16.36 12.17 -6.58
C MET A 115 -16.52 11.43 -5.25
N LEU A 116 -17.29 11.99 -4.31
CA LEU A 116 -17.51 11.34 -3.01
C LEU A 116 -18.21 9.98 -3.16
N ILE A 117 -19.15 9.87 -4.11
CA ILE A 117 -19.83 8.61 -4.42
C ILE A 117 -18.85 7.58 -4.97
N SER A 118 -18.09 7.91 -6.02
CA SER A 118 -17.16 6.97 -6.65
C SER A 118 -16.10 6.48 -5.67
N PHE A 119 -15.57 7.41 -4.86
CA PHE A 119 -14.66 7.14 -3.76
C PHE A 119 -15.28 6.16 -2.76
N THR A 120 -16.46 6.47 -2.24
CA THR A 120 -17.13 5.63 -1.24
C THR A 120 -17.36 4.21 -1.78
N TYR A 121 -17.78 4.08 -3.04
CA TYR A 121 -18.01 2.78 -3.66
C TYR A 121 -16.74 1.93 -3.78
N LEU A 122 -15.66 2.52 -4.31
CA LEU A 122 -14.41 1.80 -4.57
C LEU A 122 -13.71 1.42 -3.27
N LEU A 123 -13.66 2.33 -2.30
CA LEU A 123 -12.99 2.08 -1.03
C LEU A 123 -13.75 1.04 -0.19
N ILE A 124 -15.08 1.15 -0.09
CA ILE A 124 -15.88 0.13 0.61
C ILE A 124 -15.77 -1.21 -0.11
N GLY A 125 -15.91 -1.25 -1.43
CA GLY A 125 -15.73 -2.47 -2.21
C GLY A 125 -14.36 -3.12 -1.98
N GLY A 126 -13.31 -2.32 -1.90
CA GLY A 126 -11.96 -2.79 -1.55
C GLY A 126 -11.83 -3.32 -0.12
N CYS A 127 -12.44 -2.64 0.85
CA CYS A 127 -12.43 -3.06 2.26
C CYS A 127 -13.28 -4.32 2.50
N LEU A 128 -14.38 -4.50 1.77
CA LEU A 128 -15.22 -5.70 1.88
C LEU A 128 -14.45 -6.96 1.50
N VAL A 129 -13.50 -6.89 0.57
CA VAL A 129 -12.59 -8.02 0.26
C VAL A 129 -11.75 -8.39 1.47
N ALA A 130 -11.16 -7.39 2.14
CA ALA A 130 -10.36 -7.61 3.34
C ALA A 130 -11.19 -8.22 4.48
N VAL A 131 -12.43 -7.76 4.67
CA VAL A 131 -13.34 -8.32 5.67
C VAL A 131 -13.77 -9.74 5.31
N ALA A 132 -14.09 -10.02 4.05
CA ALA A 132 -14.47 -11.37 3.61
C ALA A 132 -13.37 -12.39 3.91
N ARG A 133 -12.09 -12.02 3.83
CA ARG A 133 -10.96 -12.89 4.19
C ARG A 133 -10.95 -13.30 5.65
N THR A 134 -11.48 -12.46 6.55
CA THR A 134 -11.60 -12.81 7.99
C THR A 134 -12.71 -13.82 8.27
N GLY A 135 -13.67 -13.98 7.35
CA GLY A 135 -14.82 -14.88 7.45
C GLY A 135 -14.79 -15.98 6.39
N ASN A 136 -13.68 -16.73 6.28
CA ASN A 136 -13.50 -17.82 5.31
C ASN A 136 -13.66 -17.39 3.83
N ASN A 137 -13.06 -16.25 3.45
CA ASN A 137 -13.09 -15.67 2.10
C ASN A 137 -14.49 -15.37 1.54
N ARG A 138 -15.48 -15.13 2.41
CA ARG A 138 -16.85 -14.82 2.00
C ARG A 138 -17.51 -13.82 2.95
N LEU A 139 -18.37 -12.96 2.43
CA LEU A 139 -19.29 -12.18 3.25
C LEU A 139 -20.43 -13.05 3.78
N ALA A 140 -21.05 -12.63 4.89
CA ALA A 140 -22.20 -13.32 5.48
C ALA A 140 -23.39 -13.44 4.51
N SER A 141 -23.57 -12.44 3.63
CA SER A 141 -24.53 -12.48 2.52
C SER A 141 -23.99 -11.67 1.33
N GLU A 142 -23.51 -12.33 0.28
CA GLU A 142 -22.94 -11.65 -0.88
C GLU A 142 -24.03 -11.02 -1.77
N ALA A 143 -25.19 -11.68 -1.81
CA ALA A 143 -26.38 -11.18 -2.50
C ALA A 143 -26.89 -9.85 -1.90
N SER A 144 -26.99 -9.75 -0.58
CA SER A 144 -27.42 -8.49 0.06
C SER A 144 -26.42 -7.36 -0.15
N ALA A 145 -25.11 -7.63 -0.09
CA ALA A 145 -24.07 -6.64 -0.39
C ALA A 145 -24.18 -6.12 -1.84
N SER A 146 -24.42 -7.01 -2.80
CA SER A 146 -24.61 -6.67 -4.21
C SER A 146 -25.89 -5.87 -4.45
N MET A 147 -26.98 -6.25 -3.79
CA MET A 147 -28.26 -5.55 -3.85
C MET A 147 -28.14 -4.12 -3.31
N ILE A 148 -27.49 -3.94 -2.16
CA ILE A 148 -27.27 -2.62 -1.56
C ILE A 148 -26.49 -1.72 -2.52
N ALA A 149 -25.45 -2.25 -3.19
CA ALA A 149 -24.70 -1.50 -4.18
C ALA A 149 -25.59 -0.98 -5.33
N LEU A 150 -26.45 -1.83 -5.88
CA LEU A 150 -27.39 -1.43 -6.94
C LEU A 150 -28.40 -0.40 -6.43
N LEU A 151 -29.06 -0.67 -5.29
CA LEU A 151 -30.09 0.21 -4.75
C LEU A 151 -29.54 1.58 -4.39
N TYR A 152 -28.32 1.64 -3.85
CA TYR A 152 -27.67 2.91 -3.55
C TYR A 152 -27.33 3.68 -4.84
N THR A 153 -26.87 3.00 -5.91
CA THR A 153 -26.61 3.65 -7.21
C THR A 153 -27.91 4.14 -7.84
N ALA A 154 -28.99 3.35 -7.74
CA ALA A 154 -30.31 3.74 -8.22
C ALA A 154 -30.81 4.98 -7.48
N ALA A 155 -30.73 5.02 -6.15
CA ALA A 155 -31.14 6.17 -5.34
C ALA A 155 -30.33 7.43 -5.69
N LEU A 156 -29.01 7.31 -5.83
CA LEU A 156 -28.14 8.44 -6.18
C LEU A 156 -28.36 8.93 -7.62
N SER A 157 -28.52 8.02 -8.58
CA SER A 157 -28.83 8.39 -9.97
C SER A 157 -30.21 9.05 -10.08
N PHE A 158 -31.17 8.61 -9.26
CA PHE A 158 -32.47 9.26 -9.14
C PHE A 158 -32.32 10.70 -8.64
N ASN A 159 -31.55 10.91 -7.57
CA ASN A 159 -31.33 12.24 -6.99
C ASN A 159 -30.52 13.18 -7.91
N LEU A 160 -29.36 12.74 -8.40
CA LEU A 160 -28.40 13.59 -9.13
C LEU A 160 -28.71 13.77 -10.61
N ILE A 161 -29.43 12.85 -11.24
CA ILE A 161 -29.65 12.87 -12.70
C ILE A 161 -31.14 13.01 -13.01
N LEU A 162 -31.97 12.10 -12.48
CA LEU A 162 -33.38 12.04 -12.88
C LEU A 162 -34.20 13.22 -12.36
N ILE A 163 -34.01 13.61 -11.10
CA ILE A 163 -34.73 14.73 -10.49
C ILE A 163 -34.42 16.06 -11.21
N PRO A 164 -33.16 16.45 -11.50
CA PRO A 164 -32.83 17.59 -12.37
C PRO A 164 -33.60 17.58 -13.69
N ILE A 165 -33.62 16.43 -14.38
CA ILE A 165 -34.28 16.28 -15.67
C ILE A 165 -35.80 16.44 -15.57
N ILE A 166 -36.46 15.76 -14.63
CA ILE A 166 -37.93 15.78 -14.51
C ILE A 166 -38.44 17.19 -14.27
N PHE A 167 -37.83 17.90 -13.33
CA PHE A 167 -38.23 19.25 -12.96
C PHE A 167 -37.95 20.27 -14.08
N LYS A 168 -36.94 20.05 -14.94
CA LYS A 168 -36.77 20.85 -16.17
C LYS A 168 -37.98 20.75 -17.12
N PHE A 169 -38.70 19.63 -17.08
CA PHE A 169 -39.88 19.39 -17.92
C PHE A 169 -41.22 19.63 -17.19
N ALA A 170 -41.20 19.87 -15.87
CA ALA A 170 -42.40 20.03 -15.05
C ALA A 170 -42.36 21.37 -14.33
N ASP A 171 -43.29 22.27 -14.67
CA ASP A 171 -43.45 23.57 -14.01
C ASP A 171 -44.04 23.35 -12.61
N ILE A 172 -43.15 23.25 -11.60
CA ILE A 172 -43.49 22.95 -10.21
C ILE A 172 -43.28 24.23 -9.40
N ALA A 173 -44.33 24.70 -8.72
CA ALA A 173 -44.20 25.77 -7.74
C ALA A 173 -43.26 25.33 -6.60
N ASP A 174 -42.34 26.21 -6.19
CA ASP A 174 -41.31 25.97 -5.16
C ASP A 174 -40.36 24.80 -5.49
N GLU A 175 -39.92 24.71 -6.75
CA GLU A 175 -38.97 23.71 -7.26
C GLU A 175 -37.74 23.52 -6.36
N GLN A 176 -37.11 24.61 -5.89
CA GLN A 176 -35.87 24.54 -5.12
C GLN A 176 -36.07 23.85 -3.76
N THR A 177 -37.11 24.25 -3.01
CA THR A 177 -37.41 23.69 -1.69
C THR A 177 -37.72 22.19 -1.76
N ILE A 178 -38.45 21.76 -2.80
CA ILE A 178 -38.79 20.35 -3.00
C ILE A 178 -37.54 19.55 -3.39
N ARG A 179 -36.68 20.11 -4.25
CA ARG A 179 -35.39 19.51 -4.63
C ARG A 179 -34.48 19.32 -3.42
N ASP A 180 -34.34 20.33 -2.57
CA ASP A 180 -33.50 20.28 -1.38
C ASP A 180 -34.01 19.24 -0.38
N LEU A 181 -35.33 19.16 -0.17
CA LEU A 181 -35.94 18.14 0.66
C LEU A 181 -35.73 16.72 0.11
N ILE A 182 -35.90 16.51 -1.21
CA ILE A 182 -35.64 15.21 -1.85
C ILE A 182 -34.16 14.84 -1.70
N SER A 183 -33.25 15.78 -1.94
CA SER A 183 -31.81 15.57 -1.83
C SER A 183 -31.42 15.19 -0.39
N LEU A 184 -31.95 15.91 0.60
CA LEU A 184 -31.79 15.60 2.02
C LEU A 184 -32.26 14.17 2.34
N MET A 185 -33.46 13.80 1.90
CA MET A 185 -34.04 12.48 2.16
C MET A 185 -33.25 11.36 1.48
N VAL A 186 -32.75 11.56 0.26
CA VAL A 186 -31.99 10.52 -0.45
C VAL A 186 -30.57 10.39 0.10
N ASN A 187 -29.85 11.51 0.24
CA ASN A 187 -28.43 11.51 0.60
C ASN A 187 -28.20 11.09 2.06
N TYR A 188 -29.09 11.45 2.97
CA TYR A 188 -28.90 11.15 4.40
C TYR A 188 -29.82 10.03 4.89
N VAL A 189 -31.14 10.12 4.66
CA VAL A 189 -32.09 9.13 5.20
C VAL A 189 -32.00 7.81 4.45
N ALA A 190 -32.22 7.80 3.13
CA ALA A 190 -32.18 6.57 2.34
C ALA A 190 -30.78 5.93 2.35
N SER A 191 -29.72 6.75 2.22
CA SER A 191 -28.34 6.27 2.35
C SER A 191 -28.11 5.60 3.72
N SER A 192 -28.56 6.19 4.83
CA SER A 192 -28.36 5.58 6.15
C SER A 192 -29.02 4.19 6.29
N LEU A 193 -30.16 3.95 5.64
CA LEU A 193 -30.81 2.63 5.63
C LEU A 193 -29.96 1.59 4.88
N PHE A 194 -29.42 1.97 3.71
CA PHE A 194 -28.53 1.11 2.93
C PHE A 194 -27.23 0.79 3.67
N PHE A 195 -26.62 1.81 4.30
CA PHE A 195 -25.40 1.64 5.09
C PHE A 195 -25.63 0.87 6.39
N THR A 196 -26.83 0.93 6.97
CA THR A 196 -27.21 0.08 8.11
C THR A 196 -27.27 -1.39 7.68
N ALA A 197 -27.89 -1.68 6.53
CA ALA A 197 -27.91 -3.04 5.99
C ALA A 197 -26.48 -3.55 5.67
N LEU A 198 -25.62 -2.68 5.13
CA LEU A 198 -24.21 -3.00 4.89
C LEU A 198 -23.47 -3.26 6.20
N LEU A 199 -23.68 -2.44 7.23
CA LEU A 199 -23.08 -2.62 8.56
C LEU A 199 -23.47 -3.96 9.18
N ILE A 200 -24.74 -4.34 9.10
CA ILE A 200 -25.23 -5.64 9.58
C ILE A 200 -24.49 -6.78 8.88
N ASN A 201 -24.26 -6.67 7.57
CA ASN A 201 -23.52 -7.68 6.81
C ASN A 201 -22.05 -7.75 7.22
N VAL A 202 -21.38 -6.61 7.35
CA VAL A 202 -19.98 -6.52 7.79
C VAL A 202 -19.82 -7.09 9.20
N LEU A 203 -20.69 -6.72 10.14
CA LEU A 203 -20.67 -7.24 11.52
C LEU A 203 -20.97 -8.74 11.57
N ALA A 204 -21.94 -9.23 10.79
CA ALA A 204 -22.25 -10.65 10.70
C ALA A 204 -21.08 -11.46 10.12
N THR A 205 -20.36 -10.90 9.14
CA THR A 205 -19.14 -11.50 8.59
C THR A 205 -18.03 -11.52 9.64
N TYR A 206 -17.79 -10.38 10.28
CA TYR A 206 -16.77 -10.25 11.32
C TYR A 206 -17.02 -11.14 12.53
N SER A 207 -18.27 -11.47 12.84
CA SER A 207 -18.64 -12.41 13.91
C SER A 207 -18.21 -13.86 13.66
N GLN A 208 -17.78 -14.20 12.44
CA GLN A 208 -17.32 -15.55 12.09
C GLN A 208 -15.81 -15.75 12.31
N ARG A 209 -15.09 -14.71 12.76
CA ARG A 209 -13.66 -14.77 13.04
C ARG A 209 -13.32 -15.80 14.13
N ASP A 210 -12.20 -16.48 13.97
CA ASP A 210 -11.65 -17.35 15.01
C ASP A 210 -11.16 -16.51 16.21
N GLU A 211 -11.29 -17.08 17.42
CA GLU A 211 -11.00 -16.39 18.69
C GLU A 211 -9.60 -15.76 18.69
N GLY A 212 -9.54 -14.43 18.85
CA GLY A 212 -8.30 -13.66 19.01
C GLY A 212 -7.80 -12.93 17.76
N THR A 213 -8.43 -13.09 16.59
CA THR A 213 -8.04 -12.35 15.38
C THR A 213 -8.83 -11.04 15.24
N THR A 214 -8.18 -9.88 15.43
CA THR A 214 -8.77 -8.56 15.11
C THR A 214 -8.18 -8.03 13.82
N SER A 215 -9.01 -7.92 12.77
CA SER A 215 -8.59 -7.28 11.53
C SER A 215 -8.67 -5.75 11.68
N VAL A 216 -7.53 -5.09 11.51
CA VAL A 216 -7.42 -3.62 11.54
C VAL A 216 -8.32 -2.99 10.48
N THR A 217 -8.35 -3.55 9.27
CA THR A 217 -9.21 -3.07 8.18
C THR A 217 -10.70 -3.21 8.52
N ALA A 218 -11.10 -4.33 9.11
CA ALA A 218 -12.49 -4.52 9.54
C ALA A 218 -12.89 -3.50 10.61
N TRP A 219 -11.99 -3.22 11.56
CA TRP A 219 -12.22 -2.20 12.58
C TRP A 219 -12.43 -0.81 11.96
N PHE A 220 -11.52 -0.37 11.08
CA PHE A 220 -11.68 0.94 10.41
C PHE A 220 -12.95 0.99 9.54
N LEU A 221 -13.28 -0.07 8.80
CA LEU A 221 -14.50 -0.10 7.98
C LEU A 221 -15.77 0.02 8.84
N ILE A 222 -15.85 -0.73 9.94
CA ILE A 222 -16.99 -0.67 10.86
C ILE A 222 -17.12 0.75 11.43
N MET A 223 -16.00 1.34 11.86
CA MET A 223 -15.99 2.70 12.41
C MET A 223 -16.35 3.76 11.38
N ALA A 224 -15.90 3.64 10.12
CA ALA A 224 -16.29 4.53 9.03
C ALA A 224 -17.81 4.49 8.81
N ILE A 225 -18.39 3.28 8.72
CA ILE A 225 -19.83 3.12 8.49
C ILE A 225 -20.63 3.68 9.68
N VAL A 226 -20.22 3.39 10.91
CA VAL A 226 -20.88 3.93 12.11
C VAL A 226 -20.77 5.45 12.18
N ALA A 227 -19.60 6.02 11.92
CA ALA A 227 -19.41 7.47 11.87
C ALA A 227 -20.32 8.11 10.81
N LYS A 228 -20.40 7.51 9.61
CA LYS A 228 -21.29 7.96 8.54
C LYS A 228 -22.77 7.90 8.96
N LEU A 229 -23.20 6.84 9.65
CA LEU A 229 -24.59 6.70 10.11
C LEU A 229 -24.94 7.77 11.16
N VAL A 230 -24.08 7.97 12.15
CA VAL A 230 -24.28 9.00 13.19
C VAL A 230 -24.28 10.40 12.57
N ALA A 231 -23.34 10.68 11.66
CA ALA A 231 -23.30 11.95 10.94
C ALA A 231 -24.56 12.18 10.11
N SER A 232 -25.05 11.16 9.39
CA SER A 232 -26.29 11.30 8.61
C SER A 232 -27.48 11.66 9.50
N MET A 233 -27.55 11.12 10.72
CA MET A 233 -28.56 11.51 11.71
C MET A 233 -28.38 12.95 12.19
N TYR A 234 -27.13 13.39 12.44
CA TYR A 234 -26.83 14.76 12.83
C TYR A 234 -27.21 15.77 11.76
N TYR A 235 -27.04 15.46 10.48
CA TYR A 235 -27.46 16.36 9.41
C TYR A 235 -28.97 16.54 9.44
N VAL A 236 -29.73 15.44 9.45
CA VAL A 236 -31.20 15.47 9.43
C VAL A 236 -31.77 16.18 10.67
N ILE A 237 -31.23 15.89 11.86
CA ILE A 237 -31.68 16.53 13.11
C ILE A 237 -31.24 18.00 13.14
N GLY A 238 -30.03 18.29 12.67
CA GLY A 238 -29.47 19.65 12.60
C GLY A 238 -30.33 20.55 11.72
N GLU A 239 -30.64 20.11 10.50
CA GLU A 239 -31.54 20.83 9.59
C GLU A 239 -32.97 20.94 10.14
N ALA A 240 -33.53 19.86 10.70
CA ALA A 240 -34.89 19.88 11.22
C ALA A 240 -35.08 20.74 12.48
N ALA A 241 -34.00 20.99 13.24
CA ALA A 241 -34.02 21.77 14.48
C ALA A 241 -33.31 23.13 14.35
N ASP A 242 -32.92 23.54 13.13
CA ASP A 242 -32.15 24.76 12.84
C ASP A 242 -30.83 24.88 13.65
N ILE A 243 -30.19 23.74 13.93
CA ILE A 243 -28.91 23.68 14.66
C ILE A 243 -27.75 23.59 13.65
N THR A 244 -27.36 24.74 13.11
CA THR A 244 -26.30 24.88 12.08
C THR A 244 -24.98 24.20 12.47
N GLN A 245 -24.60 24.31 13.74
CA GLN A 245 -23.41 23.70 14.32
C GLN A 245 -23.41 22.16 14.24
N MET A 246 -24.58 21.53 14.37
CA MET A 246 -24.70 20.06 14.27
C MET A 246 -24.64 19.61 12.80
N ALA A 247 -25.25 20.36 11.89
CA ALA A 247 -25.17 20.12 10.44
C ALA A 247 -23.71 20.26 9.95
N TRP A 248 -23.04 21.34 10.34
CA TRP A 248 -21.62 21.57 10.03
C TRP A 248 -20.71 20.42 10.51
N MET A 249 -20.93 19.92 11.73
CA MET A 249 -20.18 18.78 12.23
C MET A 249 -20.44 17.50 11.41
N SER A 250 -21.68 17.29 10.95
CA SER A 250 -22.02 16.16 10.10
C SER A 250 -21.24 16.17 8.78
N GLU A 251 -21.20 17.33 8.10
CA GLU A 251 -20.44 17.50 6.86
C GLU A 251 -18.96 17.16 7.07
N ARG A 252 -18.34 17.65 8.16
CA ARG A 252 -16.94 17.32 8.48
C ARG A 252 -16.67 15.84 8.69
N ILE A 253 -17.64 15.11 9.24
CA ILE A 253 -17.49 13.65 9.40
C ILE A 253 -17.64 12.96 8.05
N ILE A 254 -18.64 13.34 7.24
CA ILE A 254 -18.96 12.67 5.98
C ILE A 254 -17.91 12.96 4.89
N GLU A 255 -17.43 14.19 4.80
CA GLU A 255 -16.48 14.63 3.77
C GLU A 255 -15.02 14.50 4.22
N GLY A 256 -14.73 14.69 5.51
CA GLY A 256 -13.38 14.62 6.06
C GLY A 256 -13.05 13.27 6.67
N TRP A 257 -13.73 12.88 7.75
CA TRP A 257 -13.36 11.71 8.56
C TRP A 257 -13.54 10.41 7.78
N VAL A 258 -14.74 10.18 7.23
CA VAL A 258 -15.10 8.91 6.60
C VAL A 258 -14.16 8.57 5.44
N PRO A 259 -13.82 9.50 4.52
CA PRO A 259 -12.86 9.20 3.46
C PRO A 259 -11.46 8.83 3.97
N LEU A 260 -10.94 9.56 4.97
CA LEU A 260 -9.64 9.24 5.57
C LEU A 260 -9.62 7.86 6.22
N ILE A 261 -10.67 7.52 6.98
CA ILE A 261 -10.80 6.20 7.61
C ILE A 261 -10.77 5.10 6.54
N LEU A 262 -11.54 5.29 5.46
CA LEU A 262 -11.62 4.33 4.36
C LEU A 262 -10.28 4.17 3.62
N MET A 263 -9.51 5.25 3.44
CA MET A 263 -8.15 5.15 2.87
C MET A 263 -7.23 4.31 3.75
N PHE A 264 -7.18 4.59 5.04
CA PHE A 264 -6.35 3.81 5.95
C PHE A 264 -6.83 2.35 6.03
N ALA A 265 -8.15 2.12 6.09
CA ALA A 265 -8.72 0.77 6.08
C ALA A 265 -8.19 -0.07 4.91
N LEU A 266 -8.25 0.49 3.69
CA LEU A 266 -7.76 -0.19 2.50
C LEU A 266 -6.23 -0.33 2.49
N ALA A 267 -5.50 0.71 2.90
CA ALA A 267 -4.04 0.72 2.88
C ALA A 267 -3.44 -0.30 3.85
N TYR A 268 -4.01 -0.44 5.06
CA TYR A 268 -3.62 -1.46 6.04
C TYR A 268 -3.93 -2.90 5.60
N HIS A 269 -4.75 -3.10 4.57
CA HIS A 269 -4.92 -4.40 3.94
C HIS A 269 -3.93 -4.58 2.78
N VAL A 270 -3.91 -3.64 1.83
CA VAL A 270 -3.22 -3.82 0.54
C VAL A 270 -1.69 -3.79 0.69
N ILE A 271 -1.15 -2.87 1.50
CA ILE A 271 0.31 -2.68 1.60
C ILE A 271 0.96 -3.87 2.32
N PRO A 272 0.54 -4.27 3.53
CA PRO A 272 1.13 -5.44 4.21
C PRO A 272 0.93 -6.73 3.40
N HIS A 273 -0.23 -6.90 2.75
CA HIS A 273 -0.51 -8.08 1.94
C HIS A 273 0.40 -8.20 0.71
N ALA A 274 0.77 -7.09 0.08
CA ALA A 274 1.66 -7.12 -1.08
C ALA A 274 3.15 -7.17 -0.69
N ALA A 275 3.50 -6.59 0.46
CA ALA A 275 4.87 -6.64 0.99
C ALA A 275 5.19 -7.99 1.67
N ASN A 276 4.17 -8.78 2.04
CA ASN A 276 4.29 -10.02 2.83
C ASN A 276 5.07 -9.80 4.14
N VAL A 277 4.82 -8.68 4.80
CA VAL A 277 5.42 -8.33 6.10
C VAL A 277 4.35 -7.80 7.05
N PRO A 278 4.49 -8.01 8.36
CA PRO A 278 3.61 -7.39 9.34
C PRO A 278 3.76 -5.87 9.34
N ILE A 279 2.77 -5.19 9.93
CA ILE A 279 2.81 -3.73 10.12
C ILE A 279 4.01 -3.35 10.99
N TRP A 280 4.79 -2.37 10.55
CA TRP A 280 6.07 -1.98 11.17
C TRP A 280 5.96 -1.63 12.66
N SER A 281 4.99 -0.81 13.06
CA SER A 281 4.81 -0.40 14.46
C SER A 281 3.37 -0.47 14.93
N GLY A 282 3.15 -1.22 16.02
CA GLY A 282 1.87 -1.30 16.71
C GLY A 282 1.49 -0.03 17.47
N SER A 283 2.46 0.76 17.96
CA SER A 283 2.18 2.01 18.66
C SER A 283 1.72 3.10 17.69
N LEU A 284 2.35 3.21 16.51
CA LEU A 284 1.92 4.13 15.45
C LEU A 284 0.54 3.74 14.90
N LEU A 285 0.27 2.43 14.77
CA LEU A 285 -1.06 1.94 14.41
C LEU A 285 -2.11 2.38 15.41
N ASN A 286 -1.88 2.18 16.72
CA ASN A 286 -2.82 2.59 17.77
C ASN A 286 -3.00 4.11 17.81
N ALA A 287 -1.91 4.88 17.60
CA ALA A 287 -1.97 6.33 17.51
C ALA A 287 -2.87 6.78 16.34
N ASN A 288 -2.71 6.18 15.15
CA ASN A 288 -3.60 6.44 14.02
C ASN A 288 -5.05 6.04 14.37
N MET A 289 -5.29 4.81 14.81
CA MET A 289 -6.62 4.30 15.12
C MET A 289 -7.38 5.17 16.13
N VAL A 290 -6.73 5.70 17.17
CA VAL A 290 -7.41 6.50 18.20
C VAL A 290 -7.48 7.97 17.81
N LEU A 291 -6.37 8.59 17.42
CA LEU A 291 -6.31 10.05 17.23
C LEU A 291 -7.10 10.50 16.00
N LEU A 292 -7.30 9.63 15.01
CA LEU A 292 -8.08 9.98 13.82
C LEU A 292 -9.53 10.36 14.16
N PHE A 293 -10.13 9.77 15.21
CA PHE A 293 -11.49 10.09 15.65
C PHE A 293 -11.56 11.20 16.69
N VAL A 294 -10.44 11.57 17.31
CA VAL A 294 -10.39 12.64 18.31
C VAL A 294 -10.09 14.00 17.67
N THR A 295 -9.40 13.98 16.54
CA THR A 295 -8.92 15.19 15.84
C THR A 295 -9.87 15.63 14.74
N VAL A 296 -9.68 16.86 14.24
CA VAL A 296 -10.47 17.40 13.12
C VAL A 296 -9.58 17.42 11.87
N PRO A 297 -9.88 16.64 10.82
CA PRO A 297 -9.10 16.61 9.61
C PRO A 297 -8.88 17.99 9.00
N PRO A 298 -7.72 18.20 8.37
CA PRO A 298 -7.40 19.48 7.77
C PRO A 298 -8.04 19.64 6.37
N PHE A 299 -8.85 18.69 5.91
CA PHE A 299 -9.45 18.70 4.57
C PHE A 299 -10.92 19.12 4.63
N PHE A 300 -11.41 19.75 3.56
CA PHE A 300 -12.81 20.17 3.37
C PHE A 300 -13.32 21.08 4.48
N MET A 301 -12.51 22.01 4.98
CA MET A 301 -12.93 22.89 6.06
C MET A 301 -13.82 24.01 5.55
N THR A 302 -14.95 24.25 6.22
CA THR A 302 -15.79 25.45 6.02
C THR A 302 -15.91 26.23 7.32
N ALA A 303 -16.23 27.52 7.24
CA ALA A 303 -16.35 28.40 8.41
C ALA A 303 -17.43 27.89 9.38
N ALA A 304 -17.05 27.69 10.64
CA ALA A 304 -17.94 27.12 11.66
C ALA A 304 -18.93 28.14 12.27
N ASN A 305 -18.82 29.43 11.92
CA ASN A 305 -19.64 30.54 12.48
C ASN A 305 -19.88 30.41 13.99
N ALA A 306 -18.81 30.19 14.76
CA ALA A 306 -18.89 29.84 16.17
C ALA A 306 -18.12 30.83 17.05
N GLY A 307 -18.36 30.76 18.38
CA GLY A 307 -17.66 31.61 19.33
C GLY A 307 -16.17 31.29 19.44
N ASP A 308 -15.42 32.19 20.07
CA ASP A 308 -13.95 32.11 20.23
C ASP A 308 -13.48 30.76 20.80
N LEU A 309 -14.29 30.14 21.67
CA LEU A 309 -13.94 28.86 22.29
C LEU A 309 -13.95 27.71 21.26
N LEU A 310 -14.93 27.64 20.35
CA LEU A 310 -14.93 26.60 19.31
C LEU A 310 -13.80 26.81 18.31
N GLN A 311 -13.55 28.05 17.91
CA GLN A 311 -12.47 28.36 16.97
C GLN A 311 -11.11 27.96 17.55
N ASN A 312 -10.83 28.31 18.81
CA ASN A 312 -9.57 27.95 19.48
C ASN A 312 -9.41 26.44 19.68
N VAL A 313 -10.46 25.74 20.14
CA VAL A 313 -10.42 24.29 20.32
C VAL A 313 -10.32 23.58 18.96
N GLY A 314 -11.08 24.03 17.96
CA GLY A 314 -11.05 23.52 16.60
C GLY A 314 -9.66 23.67 15.97
N ALA A 315 -9.02 24.84 16.11
CA ALA A 315 -7.67 25.08 15.61
C ALA A 315 -6.62 24.16 16.25
N LEU A 316 -6.73 23.91 17.56
CA LEU A 316 -5.86 22.99 18.28
C LEU A 316 -6.07 21.53 17.81
N LEU A 317 -7.32 21.09 17.67
CA LEU A 317 -7.64 19.76 17.16
C LEU A 317 -7.23 19.57 15.69
N LEU A 318 -7.32 20.62 14.88
CA LEU A 318 -6.85 20.65 13.51
C LEU A 318 -5.33 20.49 13.47
N THR A 319 -4.60 21.16 14.35
CA THR A 319 -3.14 20.99 14.47
C THR A 319 -2.77 19.57 14.90
N PHE A 320 -3.50 18.99 15.84
CA PHE A 320 -3.27 17.60 16.25
C PHE A 320 -3.68 16.57 15.21
N SER A 321 -4.51 16.91 14.23
CA SER A 321 -4.91 16.01 13.14
C SER A 321 -3.76 15.56 12.24
N LEU A 322 -2.66 16.33 12.19
CA LEU A 322 -1.47 15.90 11.48
C LEU A 322 -0.88 14.62 12.09
N LEU A 323 -0.94 14.45 13.41
CA LEU A 323 -0.37 13.31 14.12
C LEU A 323 -0.89 11.95 13.61
N PRO A 324 -2.21 11.67 13.56
CA PRO A 324 -2.71 10.40 13.03
C PRO A 324 -2.39 10.22 11.54
N LEU A 325 -2.38 11.29 10.75
CA LEU A 325 -2.06 11.22 9.32
C LEU A 325 -0.59 10.83 9.09
N PHE A 326 0.35 11.46 9.80
CA PHE A 326 1.77 11.09 9.78
C PHE A 326 2.00 9.70 10.37
N ALA A 327 1.39 9.38 11.52
CA ALA A 327 1.55 8.08 12.15
C ALA A 327 1.08 6.95 11.21
N GLY A 328 -0.06 7.11 10.54
CA GLY A 328 -0.56 6.15 9.57
C GLY A 328 0.33 6.01 8.34
N SER A 329 0.64 7.13 7.69
CA SER A 329 1.46 7.13 6.48
C SER A 329 2.86 6.57 6.72
N VAL A 330 3.56 7.03 7.75
CA VAL A 330 4.93 6.56 8.05
C VAL A 330 4.93 5.08 8.39
N ASN A 331 3.96 4.61 9.16
CA ASN A 331 3.85 3.19 9.51
C ASN A 331 3.67 2.30 8.27
N LEU A 332 2.80 2.72 7.34
CA LEU A 332 2.55 2.00 6.09
C LEU A 332 3.72 2.10 5.11
N LEU A 333 4.40 3.25 5.03
CA LEU A 333 5.57 3.44 4.19
C LEU A 333 6.77 2.61 4.68
N ALA A 334 7.00 2.57 5.99
CA ALA A 334 8.02 1.72 6.59
C ALA A 334 7.72 0.23 6.30
N THR A 335 6.45 -0.16 6.43
CA THR A 335 5.99 -1.52 6.06
C THR A 335 6.26 -1.81 4.58
N ALA A 336 5.94 -0.89 3.68
CA ALA A 336 6.21 -1.03 2.24
C ALA A 336 7.71 -1.11 1.92
N SER A 337 8.55 -0.37 2.65
CA SER A 337 9.99 -0.31 2.41
C SER A 337 10.72 -1.62 2.69
N SER A 338 10.18 -2.45 3.57
CA SER A 338 10.75 -3.75 3.94
C SER A 338 10.77 -4.73 2.76
N ASN A 339 9.84 -4.60 1.81
CA ASN A 339 9.82 -5.38 0.57
C ASN A 339 9.35 -4.52 -0.62
N SER A 340 10.21 -3.58 -1.01
CA SER A 340 9.93 -2.65 -2.11
C SER A 340 9.73 -3.35 -3.46
N SER A 341 10.43 -4.47 -3.70
CA SER A 341 10.29 -5.28 -4.92
C SER A 341 8.89 -5.90 -5.04
N GLY A 342 8.34 -6.44 -3.95
CA GLY A 342 6.97 -6.96 -3.90
C GLY A 342 5.92 -5.89 -4.19
N ILE A 343 6.11 -4.69 -3.63
CA ILE A 343 5.24 -3.53 -3.88
C ILE A 343 5.28 -3.07 -5.34
N LEU A 344 6.48 -2.94 -5.93
CA LEU A 344 6.65 -2.47 -7.31
C LEU A 344 6.08 -3.43 -8.36
N LYS A 345 6.07 -4.74 -8.07
CA LYS A 345 5.47 -5.75 -8.93
C LYS A 345 3.93 -5.73 -8.90
N ASN A 346 3.32 -5.19 -7.83
CA ASN A 346 1.88 -5.12 -7.67
C ASN A 346 1.37 -3.68 -7.90
N PRO A 347 0.73 -3.37 -9.05
CA PRO A 347 0.24 -2.01 -9.35
C PRO A 347 -0.71 -1.46 -8.28
N GLY A 348 -1.54 -2.29 -7.66
CA GLY A 348 -2.47 -1.84 -6.64
C GLY A 348 -1.76 -1.44 -5.34
N ALA A 349 -0.69 -2.15 -4.98
CA ALA A 349 0.11 -1.83 -3.80
C ALA A 349 1.04 -0.64 -4.03
N LEU A 350 1.61 -0.51 -5.23
CA LEU A 350 2.32 0.69 -5.66
C LEU A 350 1.42 1.93 -5.52
N SER A 351 0.19 1.84 -6.01
CA SER A 351 -0.79 2.94 -5.92
C SER A 351 -1.09 3.35 -4.48
N ALA A 352 -1.35 2.38 -3.59
CA ALA A 352 -1.59 2.67 -2.17
C ALA A 352 -0.36 3.28 -1.49
N THR A 353 0.85 2.78 -1.81
CA THR A 353 2.10 3.28 -1.22
C THR A 353 2.36 4.73 -1.66
N LEU A 354 2.15 5.05 -2.94
CA LEU A 354 2.26 6.40 -3.46
C LEU A 354 1.22 7.34 -2.83
N ALA A 355 -0.01 6.87 -2.60
CA ALA A 355 -1.02 7.63 -1.89
C ALA A 355 -0.59 7.95 -0.46
N MET A 356 -0.07 6.96 0.28
CA MET A 356 0.43 7.15 1.65
C MET A 356 1.65 8.08 1.72
N PHE A 357 2.47 8.13 0.67
CA PHE A 357 3.57 9.07 0.53
C PHE A 357 3.08 10.52 0.30
N LEU A 358 2.05 10.71 -0.53
CA LEU A 358 1.52 12.04 -0.86
C LEU A 358 0.58 12.59 0.22
N LEU A 359 -0.10 11.73 0.98
CA LEU A 359 -1.09 12.14 1.98
C LEU A 359 -0.55 13.16 3.00
N PRO A 360 0.63 13.00 3.61
CA PRO A 360 1.17 13.99 4.54
C PRO A 360 1.51 15.33 3.87
N ILE A 361 1.93 15.32 2.60
CA ILE A 361 2.23 16.55 1.85
C ILE A 361 0.96 17.36 1.65
N PHE A 362 -0.11 16.69 1.19
CA PHE A 362 -1.43 17.32 1.06
C PHE A 362 -2.01 17.76 2.41
N ALA A 363 -1.81 16.99 3.47
CA ALA A 363 -2.28 17.33 4.82
C ALA A 363 -1.62 18.60 5.36
N VAL A 364 -0.32 18.80 5.11
CA VAL A 364 0.37 20.04 5.49
C VAL A 364 -0.14 21.22 4.66
N GLY A 365 -0.36 21.04 3.36
CA GLY A 365 -0.93 22.08 2.50
C GLY A 365 -2.33 22.49 2.97
N SER A 366 -3.21 21.50 3.18
CA SER A 366 -4.59 21.76 3.58
C SER A 366 -4.70 22.25 5.02
N TYR A 367 -3.74 21.94 5.91
CA TYR A 367 -3.68 22.49 7.26
C TYR A 367 -3.69 24.03 7.24
N PHE A 368 -2.87 24.65 6.39
CA PHE A 368 -2.78 26.10 6.31
C PHE A 368 -4.05 26.74 5.73
N THR A 369 -4.63 26.14 4.68
CA THR A 369 -5.86 26.66 4.08
C THR A 369 -7.06 26.44 5.00
N ALA A 370 -7.15 25.28 5.66
CA ALA A 370 -8.23 24.98 6.60
C ALA A 370 -8.16 25.85 7.86
N MET A 371 -6.96 26.17 8.35
CA MET A 371 -6.81 27.12 9.47
C MET A 371 -7.33 28.52 9.11
N ASP A 372 -7.01 29.00 7.90
CA ASP A 372 -7.50 30.28 7.39
C ASP A 372 -9.04 30.28 7.24
N THR A 373 -9.61 29.20 6.70
CA THR A 373 -11.08 29.06 6.57
C THR A 373 -11.77 28.93 7.93
N LEU A 374 -11.19 28.20 8.88
CA LEU A 374 -11.77 27.99 10.22
C LEU A 374 -11.78 29.28 11.05
N THR A 375 -10.71 30.07 10.96
CA THR A 375 -10.58 31.36 11.66
C THR A 375 -11.36 32.48 10.98
N GLY A 376 -11.83 32.26 9.74
CA GLY A 376 -12.65 33.22 9.00
C GLY A 376 -11.86 34.42 8.49
N THR A 377 -10.53 34.34 8.45
CA THR A 377 -9.67 35.37 7.87
C THR A 377 -9.81 35.42 6.35
N ASN A 378 -10.21 34.30 5.73
CA ASN A 378 -10.49 34.13 4.30
C ASN A 378 -9.41 34.74 3.40
N GLN A 379 -8.16 34.69 3.85
CA GLN A 379 -7.06 35.27 3.10
C GLN A 379 -6.71 34.38 1.92
N MET A 380 -6.83 33.05 2.02
CA MET A 380 -6.40 32.11 1.00
C MET A 380 -7.44 31.84 -0.10
N LEU A 381 -8.58 32.55 -0.12
CA LEU A 381 -9.60 32.50 -1.18
C LEU A 381 -9.93 31.06 -1.62
N THR A 382 -9.75 30.75 -2.92
CA THR A 382 -10.09 29.48 -3.56
C THR A 382 -9.06 28.36 -3.31
N MET A 383 -7.90 28.67 -2.71
CA MET A 383 -6.81 27.70 -2.52
C MET A 383 -7.24 26.47 -1.70
N SER A 384 -8.16 26.62 -0.74
CA SER A 384 -8.68 25.49 0.03
C SER A 384 -9.35 24.47 -0.89
N SER A 385 -10.21 24.94 -1.79
CA SER A 385 -10.92 24.08 -2.75
C SER A 385 -9.96 23.41 -3.74
N THR A 386 -8.91 24.10 -4.18
CA THR A 386 -7.88 23.56 -5.07
C THR A 386 -7.08 22.44 -4.40
N ILE A 387 -6.67 22.62 -3.13
CA ILE A 387 -5.96 21.58 -2.38
C ILE A 387 -6.87 20.38 -2.08
N ASP A 388 -8.11 20.61 -1.66
CA ASP A 388 -9.07 19.55 -1.33
C ASP A 388 -9.43 18.70 -2.58
N ASN A 389 -9.70 19.35 -3.71
CA ASN A 389 -9.93 18.67 -4.97
C ASN A 389 -8.68 17.93 -5.45
N GLY A 390 -7.51 18.58 -5.38
CA GLY A 390 -6.23 17.98 -5.72
C GLY A 390 -5.91 16.74 -4.89
N PHE A 391 -6.22 16.78 -3.58
CA PHE A 391 -6.10 15.66 -2.66
C PHE A 391 -6.99 14.49 -3.10
N MET A 392 -8.26 14.76 -3.42
CA MET A 392 -9.19 13.73 -3.86
C MET A 392 -8.78 13.10 -5.18
N TYR A 393 -8.43 13.90 -6.20
CA TYR A 393 -8.01 13.35 -7.49
C TYR A 393 -6.67 12.62 -7.41
N THR A 394 -5.73 13.08 -6.58
CA THR A 394 -4.40 12.49 -6.48
C THR A 394 -4.37 11.34 -5.46
N VAL A 395 -4.52 11.64 -4.17
CA VAL A 395 -4.44 10.65 -3.09
C VAL A 395 -5.67 9.74 -3.13
N GLY A 396 -6.86 10.32 -3.22
CA GLY A 396 -8.10 9.55 -3.35
C GLY A 396 -8.14 8.72 -4.65
N GLY A 397 -7.72 9.30 -5.76
CA GLY A 397 -7.59 8.62 -7.07
C GLY A 397 -6.65 7.42 -7.03
N LEU A 398 -5.47 7.57 -6.43
CA LEU A 398 -4.53 6.47 -6.23
C LEU A 398 -5.09 5.37 -5.32
N MET A 399 -5.82 5.73 -4.26
CA MET A 399 -6.48 4.73 -3.40
C MET A 399 -7.63 4.00 -4.11
N MET A 400 -8.38 4.70 -4.95
CA MET A 400 -9.41 4.10 -5.82
C MET A 400 -8.80 3.12 -6.83
N LEU A 401 -7.68 3.48 -7.48
CA LEU A 401 -6.93 2.57 -8.34
C LEU A 401 -6.38 1.37 -7.58
N SER A 402 -5.95 1.54 -6.33
CA SER A 402 -5.51 0.45 -5.48
C SER A 402 -6.63 -0.59 -5.26
N ALA A 403 -7.85 -0.15 -4.99
CA ALA A 403 -9.01 -1.03 -4.88
C ALA A 403 -9.28 -1.79 -6.18
N MET A 404 -9.13 -1.13 -7.33
CA MET A 404 -9.32 -1.74 -8.65
C MET A 404 -8.25 -2.75 -9.02
N PHE A 405 -6.97 -2.51 -8.68
CA PHE A 405 -5.87 -3.36 -9.12
C PHE A 405 -5.44 -4.43 -8.11
N SER A 406 -5.75 -4.26 -6.82
CA SER A 406 -5.46 -5.25 -5.78
C SER A 406 -6.72 -5.98 -5.32
N SER A 407 -7.74 -5.24 -4.87
CA SER A 407 -8.93 -5.86 -4.27
C SER A 407 -9.84 -6.53 -5.31
N TYR A 408 -10.00 -5.97 -6.51
CA TYR A 408 -10.86 -6.58 -7.54
C TYR A 408 -10.35 -7.94 -8.05
N PRO A 409 -9.06 -8.12 -8.41
CA PRO A 409 -8.52 -9.44 -8.74
C PRO A 409 -8.75 -10.47 -7.63
N LEU A 410 -8.48 -10.09 -6.37
CA LEU A 410 -8.70 -10.93 -5.19
C LEU A 410 -10.18 -11.33 -5.04
N ALA A 411 -11.10 -10.38 -5.18
CA ALA A 411 -12.53 -10.66 -5.15
C ALA A 411 -12.96 -11.56 -6.32
N SER A 412 -12.33 -11.40 -7.49
CA SER A 412 -12.62 -12.14 -8.72
C SER A 412 -12.11 -13.58 -8.72
N GLY A 413 -11.08 -13.86 -7.92
CA GLY A 413 -10.32 -15.10 -8.01
C GLY A 413 -9.48 -15.20 -9.29
N ASN A 414 -9.31 -14.10 -10.02
CA ASN A 414 -8.56 -14.04 -11.28
C ASN A 414 -7.26 -13.26 -11.11
N LYS A 415 -6.22 -13.61 -11.88
CA LYS A 415 -5.01 -12.80 -12.01
C LYS A 415 -5.32 -11.51 -12.77
N LEU A 416 -4.61 -10.43 -12.41
CA LEU A 416 -4.71 -9.15 -13.11
C LEU A 416 -4.26 -9.33 -14.57
N ALA A 417 -5.14 -9.02 -15.53
CA ALA A 417 -4.93 -9.38 -16.93
C ALA A 417 -3.74 -8.65 -17.60
N GLU A 418 -3.46 -7.40 -17.20
CA GLU A 418 -2.41 -6.57 -17.80
C GLU A 418 -1.71 -5.66 -16.77
N PRO A 419 -0.70 -6.18 -16.04
CA PRO A 419 0.00 -5.42 -15.01
C PRO A 419 0.71 -4.17 -15.54
N SER A 420 1.25 -4.21 -16.76
CA SER A 420 1.95 -3.06 -17.37
C SER A 420 1.04 -1.85 -17.59
N ARG A 421 -0.19 -2.06 -18.11
CA ARG A 421 -1.16 -0.97 -18.29
C ARG A 421 -1.70 -0.44 -16.96
N ALA A 422 -1.84 -1.31 -15.97
CA ALA A 422 -2.19 -0.90 -14.62
C ALA A 422 -1.11 0.00 -14.00
N ASN A 423 0.17 -0.36 -14.13
CA ASN A 423 1.29 0.49 -13.68
C ASN A 423 1.29 1.86 -14.38
N MET A 424 1.06 1.90 -15.70
CA MET A 424 0.95 3.17 -16.43
C MET A 424 -0.21 4.04 -15.92
N SER A 425 -1.35 3.43 -15.60
CA SER A 425 -2.50 4.13 -15.02
C SER A 425 -2.14 4.78 -13.67
N VAL A 426 -1.43 4.05 -12.78
CA VAL A 426 -0.97 4.59 -11.49
C VAL A 426 -0.08 5.82 -11.68
N TRP A 427 0.88 5.76 -12.61
CA TRP A 427 1.77 6.90 -12.88
C TRP A 427 1.04 8.09 -13.49
N PHE A 428 0.10 7.86 -14.41
CA PHE A 428 -0.70 8.94 -15.00
C PHE A 428 -1.62 9.61 -13.97
N MET A 429 -2.20 8.84 -13.06
CA MET A 429 -2.99 9.39 -11.95
C MET A 429 -2.12 10.26 -11.04
N MET A 430 -0.97 9.74 -10.62
CA MET A 430 -0.04 10.46 -9.74
C MET A 430 0.47 11.75 -10.39
N LEU A 431 1.07 11.64 -11.58
CA LEU A 431 1.68 12.79 -12.26
C LEU A 431 0.63 13.80 -12.70
N GLY A 432 -0.48 13.33 -13.29
CA GLY A 432 -1.57 14.20 -13.73
C GLY A 432 -2.22 14.96 -12.59
N GLY A 433 -2.61 14.26 -11.52
CA GLY A 433 -3.26 14.87 -10.36
C GLY A 433 -2.33 15.84 -9.63
N LEU A 434 -1.09 15.44 -9.36
CA LEU A 434 -0.13 16.26 -8.62
C LEU A 434 0.28 17.51 -9.41
N THR A 435 0.67 17.36 -10.68
CA THR A 435 1.12 18.50 -11.49
C THR A 435 -0.01 19.47 -11.83
N ALA A 436 -1.23 18.98 -12.06
CA ALA A 436 -2.40 19.84 -12.21
C ALA A 436 -2.66 20.64 -10.93
N THR A 437 -2.65 19.99 -9.77
CA THR A 437 -2.87 20.66 -8.48
C THR A 437 -1.83 21.73 -8.21
N ILE A 438 -0.53 21.42 -8.41
CA ILE A 438 0.55 22.39 -8.22
C ILE A 438 0.37 23.60 -9.15
N THR A 439 0.02 23.35 -10.41
CA THR A 439 -0.14 24.43 -11.39
C THR A 439 -1.36 25.30 -11.08
N MET A 440 -2.48 24.70 -10.66
CA MET A 440 -3.66 25.45 -10.19
C MET A 440 -3.34 26.28 -8.97
N LEU A 441 -2.61 25.71 -7.99
CA LEU A 441 -2.20 26.42 -6.79
C LEU A 441 -1.32 27.63 -7.11
N ILE A 442 -0.39 27.51 -8.08
CA ILE A 442 0.42 28.65 -8.56
C ILE A 442 -0.47 29.72 -9.21
N GLY A 443 -1.50 29.30 -9.97
CA GLY A 443 -2.52 30.19 -10.53
C GLY A 443 -3.24 30.97 -9.43
N ASP A 444 -3.75 30.27 -8.42
CA ASP A 444 -4.49 30.86 -7.30
C ASP A 444 -3.61 31.81 -6.46
N PHE A 445 -2.33 31.46 -6.24
CA PHE A 445 -1.37 32.36 -5.58
C PHE A 445 -1.11 33.63 -6.38
N THR A 446 -1.06 33.50 -7.71
CA THR A 446 -0.85 34.64 -8.61
C THR A 446 -2.09 35.53 -8.61
N GLU A 447 -3.29 34.96 -8.70
CA GLU A 447 -4.55 35.70 -8.65
C GLU A 447 -4.68 36.48 -7.35
N LYS A 448 -4.43 35.82 -6.21
CA LYS A 448 -4.44 36.48 -4.91
C LYS A 448 -3.42 37.62 -4.84
N ALA A 449 -2.19 37.40 -5.31
CA ALA A 449 -1.16 38.44 -5.28
C ALA A 449 -1.53 39.66 -6.13
N VAL A 450 -2.23 39.46 -7.26
CA VAL A 450 -2.76 40.55 -8.09
C VAL A 450 -3.87 41.29 -7.35
N LEU A 451 -4.82 40.57 -6.74
CA LEU A 451 -5.90 41.17 -5.95
C LEU A 451 -5.36 42.03 -4.79
N ASP A 452 -4.39 41.51 -4.04
CA ASP A 452 -3.76 42.23 -2.92
C ASP A 452 -2.97 43.47 -3.38
N SER A 453 -2.49 43.49 -4.62
CA SER A 453 -1.74 44.63 -5.17
C SER A 453 -2.61 45.85 -5.51
N GLY A 454 -3.92 45.67 -5.65
CA GLY A 454 -4.88 46.74 -5.97
C GLY A 454 -4.70 47.37 -7.36
N VAL A 455 -3.96 46.73 -8.28
CA VAL A 455 -3.75 47.21 -9.65
C VAL A 455 -4.74 46.53 -10.60
N GLU A 456 -5.84 47.22 -10.94
CA GLU A 456 -6.89 46.70 -11.87
C GLU A 456 -6.37 46.40 -13.29
N GLU A 457 -5.22 46.95 -13.69
CA GLU A 457 -4.72 46.92 -15.08
C GLU A 457 -3.50 45.99 -15.30
N VAL A 458 -2.99 45.34 -14.24
CA VAL A 458 -1.95 44.31 -14.39
C VAL A 458 -2.64 42.97 -14.52
N VAL A 459 -3.06 42.65 -15.74
CA VAL A 459 -3.44 41.28 -16.13
C VAL A 459 -2.16 40.44 -16.09
N ALA A 460 -1.77 39.94 -14.92
CA ALA A 460 -0.92 38.76 -14.89
C ALA A 460 -1.64 37.69 -15.70
N SER A 461 -0.94 37.00 -16.59
CA SER A 461 -1.53 35.97 -17.46
C SER A 461 -1.84 34.71 -16.64
N THR A 462 -2.80 34.77 -15.71
CA THR A 462 -3.23 33.65 -14.87
C THR A 462 -3.82 32.52 -15.72
N SER A 463 -4.41 32.87 -16.87
CA SER A 463 -4.93 31.93 -17.87
C SER A 463 -3.89 30.90 -18.35
N GLY A 464 -2.60 31.26 -18.40
CA GLY A 464 -1.54 30.33 -18.78
C GLY A 464 -1.38 29.18 -17.78
N PHE A 465 -1.54 29.44 -16.48
CA PHE A 465 -1.46 28.41 -15.45
C PHE A 465 -2.67 27.46 -15.52
N TYR A 466 -3.88 27.99 -15.66
CA TYR A 466 -5.08 27.15 -15.80
C TYR A 466 -5.07 26.28 -17.07
N LEU A 467 -4.51 26.77 -18.19
CA LEU A 467 -4.31 25.97 -19.39
C LEU A 467 -3.36 24.78 -19.15
N VAL A 468 -2.20 25.06 -18.53
CA VAL A 468 -1.20 24.02 -18.24
C VAL A 468 -1.78 23.02 -17.23
N ALA A 469 -2.53 23.49 -16.23
CA ALA A 469 -3.23 22.62 -15.29
C ALA A 469 -4.24 21.71 -15.99
N ALA A 470 -5.07 22.24 -16.89
CA ALA A 470 -6.03 21.46 -17.65
C ALA A 470 -5.35 20.41 -18.55
N ALA A 471 -4.24 20.79 -19.21
CA ALA A 471 -3.46 19.90 -20.03
C ALA A 471 -2.83 18.75 -19.22
N MET A 472 -2.28 19.05 -18.04
CA MET A 472 -1.73 18.05 -17.13
C MET A 472 -2.81 17.14 -16.54
N PHE A 473 -3.97 17.72 -16.19
CA PHE A 473 -5.10 16.97 -15.64
C PHE A 473 -5.64 15.95 -16.64
N TYR A 474 -5.44 16.12 -17.96
CA TYR A 474 -5.85 15.16 -18.99
C TYR A 474 -5.28 13.74 -18.77
N LEU A 475 -4.14 13.62 -18.09
CA LEU A 475 -3.58 12.32 -17.69
C LEU A 475 -4.48 11.56 -16.70
N VAL A 476 -5.25 12.27 -15.86
CA VAL A 476 -6.17 11.67 -14.88
C VAL A 476 -7.32 10.92 -15.57
N PRO A 477 -8.11 11.51 -16.50
CA PRO A 477 -9.09 10.77 -17.28
C PRO A 477 -8.49 9.58 -18.04
N ILE A 478 -7.32 9.73 -18.67
CA ILE A 478 -6.64 8.63 -19.37
C ILE A 478 -6.34 7.48 -18.39
N SER A 479 -5.85 7.79 -17.19
CA SER A 479 -5.55 6.79 -16.17
C SER A 479 -6.78 5.96 -15.80
N VAL A 480 -7.94 6.60 -15.63
CA VAL A 480 -9.19 5.92 -15.24
C VAL A 480 -9.74 5.06 -16.38
N ILE A 481 -9.65 5.55 -17.63
CA ILE A 481 -10.03 4.77 -18.81
C ILE A 481 -9.16 3.51 -18.91
N LEU A 482 -7.84 3.64 -18.76
CA LEU A 482 -6.92 2.51 -18.73
C LEU A 482 -7.26 1.53 -17.60
N ALA A 483 -7.54 2.04 -16.39
CA ALA A 483 -7.91 1.22 -15.24
C ALA A 483 -9.20 0.43 -15.49
N THR A 484 -10.19 1.06 -16.12
CA THR A 484 -11.46 0.43 -16.48
C THR A 484 -11.25 -0.66 -17.52
N LEU A 485 -10.41 -0.42 -18.54
CA LEU A 485 -10.08 -1.43 -19.55
C LEU A 485 -9.40 -2.66 -18.92
N VAL A 486 -8.46 -2.44 -17.99
CA VAL A 486 -7.81 -3.53 -17.24
C VAL A 486 -8.83 -4.28 -16.37
N LEU A 487 -9.75 -3.58 -15.72
CA LEU A 487 -10.82 -4.20 -14.91
C LEU A 487 -11.74 -5.07 -15.75
N ILE A 488 -12.18 -4.58 -16.91
CA ILE A 488 -13.03 -5.33 -17.85
C ILE A 488 -12.30 -6.59 -18.31
N ARG A 489 -11.03 -6.48 -18.73
CA ARG A 489 -10.22 -7.64 -19.15
C ARG A 489 -10.03 -8.64 -18.02
N THR A 490 -9.77 -8.16 -16.80
CA THR A 490 -9.64 -9.00 -15.60
C THR A 490 -10.95 -9.72 -15.27
N SER A 491 -12.09 -9.08 -15.50
CA SER A 491 -13.42 -9.67 -15.29
C SER A 491 -13.72 -10.81 -16.26
N THR A 492 -13.21 -10.74 -17.48
CA THR A 492 -13.39 -11.75 -18.54
C THR A 492 -12.25 -12.76 -18.62
N SER A 493 -11.18 -12.56 -17.84
CA SER A 493 -10.01 -13.43 -17.84
C SER A 493 -10.34 -14.79 -17.23
N SER A 494 -9.92 -15.86 -17.90
CA SER A 494 -10.02 -17.24 -17.40
C SER A 494 -8.83 -17.64 -16.52
N GLN A 495 -7.82 -16.77 -16.37
CA GLN A 495 -6.64 -17.05 -15.56
C GLN A 495 -6.99 -16.92 -14.07
N LYS A 496 -7.29 -18.04 -13.44
CA LYS A 496 -7.53 -18.09 -12.00
C LYS A 496 -6.24 -17.77 -11.24
N LEU A 497 -6.37 -17.07 -10.11
CA LEU A 497 -5.35 -17.10 -9.07
C LEU A 497 -5.22 -18.56 -8.65
N THR A 498 -4.03 -19.14 -8.84
CA THR A 498 -3.72 -20.44 -8.26
C THR A 498 -3.89 -20.26 -6.75
N GLU A 499 -4.92 -20.87 -6.16
CA GLU A 499 -4.88 -21.13 -4.73
C GLU A 499 -3.64 -22.00 -4.53
N VAL A 500 -2.56 -21.37 -4.08
CA VAL A 500 -1.55 -22.07 -3.32
C VAL A 500 -2.26 -22.43 -2.02
N GLY A 501 -3.03 -23.51 -2.08
CA GLY A 501 -3.62 -24.21 -0.95
C GLY A 501 -2.54 -24.94 -0.16
N SER A 502 -1.43 -24.27 0.14
CA SER A 502 -0.65 -24.60 1.31
C SER A 502 -0.98 -23.55 2.34
N LYS A 503 -1.26 -24.00 3.56
CA LYS A 503 -1.19 -23.21 4.78
C LYS A 503 0.25 -22.67 4.93
N ILE A 504 0.67 -21.77 4.05
CA ILE A 504 1.91 -21.04 4.18
C ILE A 504 1.64 -20.02 5.27
N SER A 505 2.44 -20.12 6.31
CA SER A 505 2.54 -19.11 7.34
C SER A 505 2.83 -17.75 6.70
N ASP A 506 2.11 -16.71 7.10
CA ASP A 506 2.42 -15.33 6.66
C ASP A 506 3.80 -14.87 7.18
N VAL A 507 4.41 -15.63 8.10
CA VAL A 507 5.72 -15.36 8.70
C VAL A 507 6.68 -16.52 8.41
N GLU A 508 7.84 -16.25 7.81
CA GLU A 508 8.87 -17.27 7.51
C GLU A 508 9.78 -17.55 8.72
N ILE A 509 10.14 -16.51 9.49
CA ILE A 509 10.99 -16.60 10.69
C ILE A 509 10.36 -15.75 11.81
N TYR A 510 10.19 -16.32 13.00
CA TYR A 510 9.70 -15.61 14.19
C TYR A 510 10.66 -15.83 15.38
N THR A 511 11.19 -14.74 15.93
CA THR A 511 12.09 -14.79 17.08
C THR A 511 11.32 -14.78 18.40
N LEU A 512 11.52 -15.81 19.21
CA LEU A 512 10.98 -15.92 20.57
C LEU A 512 11.94 -15.24 21.56
N VAL A 513 11.42 -14.27 22.30
CA VAL A 513 12.16 -13.60 23.38
C VAL A 513 12.27 -14.53 24.59
N GLU A 514 13.49 -14.75 25.06
CA GLU A 514 13.76 -15.60 26.23
C GLU A 514 13.03 -15.07 27.49
N GLY A 515 12.48 -15.99 28.29
CA GLY A 515 11.78 -15.66 29.53
C GLY A 515 10.29 -15.31 29.41
N THR A 516 9.72 -15.24 28.19
CA THR A 516 8.27 -15.04 28.02
C THR A 516 7.57 -16.34 27.65
N SER A 517 6.61 -16.79 28.46
CA SER A 517 5.75 -17.93 28.11
C SER A 517 4.84 -17.55 26.95
N THR A 518 5.21 -17.92 25.73
CA THR A 518 4.41 -17.66 24.53
C THR A 518 3.63 -18.91 24.17
N THR A 519 2.30 -18.84 24.11
CA THR A 519 1.48 -20.01 23.75
C THR A 519 1.44 -20.20 22.23
N ILE A 520 1.19 -21.44 21.79
CA ILE A 520 1.00 -21.75 20.36
C ILE A 520 -0.13 -20.89 19.76
N GLN A 521 -1.16 -20.57 20.55
CA GLN A 521 -2.25 -19.68 20.12
C GLN A 521 -1.79 -18.22 19.93
N GLN A 522 -0.85 -17.72 20.75
CA GLN A 522 -0.26 -16.40 20.57
C GLN A 522 0.68 -16.34 19.35
N LEU A 523 1.36 -17.44 19.03
CA LEU A 523 2.16 -17.55 17.82
C LEU A 523 1.26 -17.56 16.57
N LEU A 524 0.23 -18.41 16.56
CA LEU A 524 -0.78 -18.45 15.49
C LEU A 524 -1.48 -17.10 15.31
N GLY A 525 -1.83 -16.43 16.42
CA GLY A 525 -2.42 -15.10 16.42
C GLY A 525 -1.50 -13.98 15.91
N ARG A 526 -0.17 -14.22 15.86
CA ARG A 526 0.84 -13.32 15.31
C ARG A 526 1.20 -13.64 13.85
N GLY A 527 0.49 -14.57 13.20
CA GLY A 527 0.72 -14.96 11.81
C GLY A 527 1.80 -16.03 11.61
N VAL A 528 2.34 -16.59 12.70
CA VAL A 528 3.19 -17.78 12.67
C VAL A 528 2.32 -18.94 12.24
N GLY A 529 2.69 -19.64 11.17
CA GLY A 529 2.01 -20.85 10.73
C GLY A 529 2.91 -22.06 10.86
N VAL A 530 2.48 -23.19 10.29
CA VAL A 530 3.13 -24.49 10.49
C VAL A 530 4.56 -24.52 9.91
N ASN A 531 4.85 -23.65 8.94
CA ASN A 531 6.13 -23.57 8.25
C ASN A 531 7.01 -22.41 8.73
N THR A 532 6.64 -21.72 9.82
CA THR A 532 7.47 -20.64 10.38
C THR A 532 8.62 -21.22 11.18
N THR A 533 9.84 -20.77 10.90
CA THR A 533 11.02 -21.11 11.69
C THR A 533 11.04 -20.28 12.99
N LEU A 534 11.01 -20.95 14.14
CA LEU A 534 11.08 -20.29 15.45
C LEU A 534 12.54 -20.18 15.89
N MET A 535 13.08 -18.97 15.92
CA MET A 535 14.42 -18.69 16.47
C MET A 535 14.28 -18.40 17.97
N ILE A 536 14.90 -19.21 18.82
CA ILE A 536 14.89 -19.05 20.28
C ILE A 536 16.32 -18.69 20.71
N GLY A 537 16.52 -17.51 21.30
CA GLY A 537 17.81 -17.09 21.86
C GLY A 537 18.47 -15.92 21.16
N ASP A 538 19.21 -15.15 21.98
CA ASP A 538 19.76 -13.80 21.81
C ASP A 538 19.00 -12.86 20.88
N ALA A 539 18.22 -11.98 21.53
CA ALA A 539 17.95 -10.68 20.97
C ALA A 539 19.30 -10.02 20.66
N THR A 540 19.73 -10.08 19.40
CA THR A 540 20.48 -8.95 18.88
C THR A 540 19.57 -7.75 19.08
N GLU A 541 19.93 -6.91 20.03
CA GLU A 541 19.42 -5.55 20.10
C GLU A 541 19.45 -5.02 18.66
N ASP A 542 18.27 -4.78 18.09
CA ASP A 542 18.15 -3.89 16.93
C ASP A 542 18.44 -2.49 17.46
N ASP A 543 19.70 -2.27 17.79
CA ASP A 543 20.25 -0.97 18.13
C ASP A 543 20.50 -0.27 16.78
N GLY A 544 19.39 0.18 16.19
CA GLY A 544 19.37 1.29 15.27
C GLY A 544 19.86 2.54 16.00
N GLY A 545 21.17 2.61 16.23
CA GLY A 545 21.83 3.64 17.02
C GLY A 545 23.32 3.65 16.72
N SER A 546 23.82 4.81 16.28
CA SER A 546 25.19 5.08 15.85
C SER A 546 26.30 4.37 16.65
N THR A 547 27.26 3.76 15.95
CA THR A 547 28.49 3.23 16.54
C THR A 547 29.38 4.35 17.09
N VAL A 548 29.39 4.52 18.42
CA VAL A 548 30.52 5.08 19.16
C VAL A 548 31.12 3.93 19.98
N ILE A 549 32.31 3.50 19.56
CA ILE A 549 33.06 2.41 20.21
C ILE A 549 33.54 2.89 21.58
N ALA A 550 32.97 2.35 22.66
CA ALA A 550 33.56 2.37 23.99
C ALA A 550 34.21 1.00 24.27
N VAL A 551 35.53 0.94 24.15
CA VAL A 551 36.33 -0.20 24.63
C VAL A 551 36.26 -0.20 26.15
N SER A 552 35.63 -1.22 26.74
CA SER A 552 35.76 -1.50 28.17
C SER A 552 36.74 -2.66 28.37
N ALA A 553 37.86 -2.32 29.02
CA ALA A 553 38.90 -3.24 29.41
C ALA A 553 38.48 -3.97 30.70
N THR A 554 38.23 -5.27 30.59
CA THR A 554 38.27 -6.19 31.74
C THR A 554 38.78 -7.55 31.26
N LEU A 555 40.10 -7.59 31.06
CA LEU A 555 40.88 -8.80 31.23
C LEU A 555 40.68 -9.32 32.66
N HIS A 556 40.33 -10.60 32.81
CA HIS A 556 40.90 -11.39 33.88
C HIS A 556 41.58 -12.63 33.31
N ASN A 557 42.85 -12.70 33.70
CA ASN A 557 43.88 -13.66 33.44
C ASN A 557 43.72 -14.81 34.44
N ASP A 558 43.54 -16.04 33.98
CA ASP A 558 43.86 -17.23 34.76
C ASP A 558 44.57 -18.25 33.86
N GLU A 559 45.80 -18.54 34.24
CA GLU A 559 46.79 -19.38 33.58
C GLU A 559 46.87 -20.69 34.37
N ILE A 560 46.47 -21.81 33.77
CA ILE A 560 46.82 -23.20 34.18
C ILE A 560 46.85 -24.01 32.87
N THR A 561 47.98 -24.31 32.21
CA THR A 561 49.04 -25.29 32.52
C THR A 561 48.55 -26.71 32.81
N GLU A 562 48.18 -27.47 31.78
CA GLU A 562 48.39 -28.93 31.67
C GLU A 562 47.92 -29.48 30.29
N PHE A 563 48.81 -30.19 29.58
CA PHE A 563 48.56 -31.11 28.46
C PHE A 563 49.18 -32.46 28.88
N PRO A 564 48.53 -33.64 28.74
CA PRO A 564 48.71 -34.52 27.54
C PRO A 564 47.54 -35.54 27.26
N GLU A 565 47.19 -35.83 25.99
CA GLU A 565 47.49 -37.01 25.11
C GLU A 565 46.51 -38.23 25.10
N GLU A 566 46.04 -38.53 23.87
CA GLU A 566 45.61 -39.77 23.17
C GLU A 566 44.55 -40.77 23.72
N GLU A 567 43.44 -40.88 22.96
CA GLU A 567 42.63 -42.04 22.45
C GLU A 567 42.51 -43.38 23.24
N PRO A 568 41.44 -44.23 23.09
CA PRO A 568 40.56 -44.43 21.90
C PRO A 568 39.05 -44.80 22.15
N ILE A 569 38.31 -45.07 21.05
CA ILE A 569 37.09 -45.94 20.87
C ILE A 569 35.71 -45.29 21.25
N GLU A 570 34.60 -45.27 20.49
CA GLU A 570 34.11 -45.72 19.16
C GLU A 570 32.77 -44.97 18.85
N GLU A 571 32.52 -44.68 17.56
CA GLU A 571 31.29 -44.54 16.73
C GLU A 571 29.89 -44.31 17.39
N VAL A 572 28.98 -43.46 16.87
CA VAL A 572 28.34 -43.46 15.52
C VAL A 572 27.88 -42.03 15.09
N PRO A 573 27.96 -41.66 13.79
CA PRO A 573 27.74 -40.31 13.25
C PRO A 573 26.32 -40.05 12.70
N GLU A 574 25.95 -38.78 12.54
CA GLU A 574 24.93 -38.30 11.58
C GLU A 574 25.48 -37.05 10.86
N GLU A 575 25.42 -37.09 9.53
CA GLU A 575 26.15 -36.27 8.56
C GLU A 575 25.41 -34.96 8.19
N HIS A 576 26.13 -33.84 8.15
CA HIS A 576 25.77 -32.71 7.29
C HIS A 576 26.49 -32.89 5.93
N LYS A 577 25.81 -33.46 4.94
CA LYS A 577 26.24 -33.47 3.52
C LYS A 577 25.69 -32.22 2.82
N GLY A 578 26.56 -31.42 2.25
CA GLY A 578 26.19 -30.25 1.45
C GLY A 578 26.99 -30.22 0.13
N PRO A 579 26.47 -29.57 -0.93
CA PRO A 579 26.86 -29.72 -2.34
C PRO A 579 28.32 -29.36 -2.67
N ALA A 580 29.06 -28.79 -1.71
CA ALA A 580 30.44 -28.39 -1.88
C ALA A 580 31.40 -29.59 -1.94
N LYS A 581 31.07 -30.72 -1.28
CA LYS A 581 31.95 -31.89 -1.23
C LYS A 581 31.90 -32.67 -2.54
N GLU A 582 30.72 -32.79 -3.14
CA GLU A 582 30.48 -33.54 -4.38
C GLU A 582 31.07 -32.80 -5.59
N LEU A 583 30.92 -31.47 -5.63
CA LEU A 583 31.57 -30.65 -6.66
C LEU A 583 33.10 -30.63 -6.51
N MET A 584 33.62 -30.75 -5.28
CA MET A 584 35.06 -30.91 -5.02
C MET A 584 35.59 -32.25 -5.55
N MET A 585 34.85 -33.35 -5.36
CA MET A 585 35.22 -34.65 -5.96
C MET A 585 35.25 -34.58 -7.48
N LEU A 586 34.34 -33.83 -8.10
CA LEU A 586 34.35 -33.61 -9.54
C LEU A 586 35.56 -32.79 -10.01
N VAL A 587 35.98 -31.76 -9.24
CA VAL A 587 37.23 -31.02 -9.49
C VAL A 587 38.47 -31.92 -9.38
N ASP A 588 38.53 -32.79 -8.37
CA ASP A 588 39.65 -33.72 -8.19
C ASP A 588 39.68 -34.81 -9.28
N TYR A 589 38.51 -35.27 -9.75
CA TYR A 589 38.40 -36.16 -10.89
C TYR A 589 38.93 -35.51 -12.18
N LEU A 590 38.55 -34.26 -12.47
CA LEU A 590 39.06 -33.51 -13.63
C LEU A 590 40.59 -33.34 -13.58
N LYS A 591 41.14 -33.08 -12.39
CA LYS A 591 42.61 -32.99 -12.18
C LYS A 591 43.31 -34.33 -12.39
N SER A 592 42.76 -35.42 -11.87
CA SER A 592 43.38 -36.76 -11.97
C SER A 592 43.27 -37.37 -13.37
N SER A 593 42.21 -37.06 -14.10
CA SER A 593 41.98 -37.50 -15.49
C SER A 593 42.69 -36.63 -16.52
N GLY A 594 43.17 -35.44 -16.13
CA GLY A 594 43.85 -34.47 -17.01
C GLY A 594 42.94 -33.87 -18.08
N GLN A 595 41.62 -33.98 -17.92
CA GLN A 595 40.63 -33.47 -18.86
C GLN A 595 40.29 -32.02 -18.55
N THR A 596 40.14 -31.21 -19.61
CA THR A 596 39.64 -29.84 -19.46
C THR A 596 38.12 -29.85 -19.22
N VAL A 597 37.58 -28.80 -18.59
CA VAL A 597 36.12 -28.63 -18.39
C VAL A 597 35.35 -28.74 -19.71
N PHE A 598 35.95 -28.24 -20.80
CA PHE A 598 35.40 -28.33 -22.15
C PHE A 598 35.36 -29.78 -22.69
N GLU A 599 36.41 -30.56 -22.49
CA GLU A 599 36.45 -31.97 -22.90
C GLU A 599 35.48 -32.83 -22.08
N PHE A 600 35.36 -32.55 -20.78
CA PHE A 600 34.39 -33.20 -19.90
C PHE A 600 32.96 -32.90 -20.34
N PHE A 601 32.62 -31.62 -20.56
CA PHE A 601 31.31 -31.20 -21.06
C PHE A 601 30.94 -31.93 -22.35
N LYS A 602 31.87 -31.97 -23.31
CA LYS A 602 31.67 -32.66 -24.59
C LYS A 602 31.53 -34.18 -24.47
N SER A 603 32.09 -34.80 -23.43
CA SER A 603 31.98 -36.25 -23.22
C SER A 603 30.65 -36.68 -22.60
N ILE A 604 29.91 -35.72 -22.04
CA ILE A 604 28.68 -35.94 -21.28
C ILE A 604 27.45 -35.56 -22.09
N ASP A 605 27.54 -34.50 -22.88
CA ASP A 605 26.53 -34.11 -23.87
C ASP A 605 26.37 -35.24 -24.90
N LEU A 606 25.44 -36.17 -24.64
CA LEU A 606 25.26 -37.39 -25.44
C LEU A 606 24.48 -37.10 -26.72
N ASP A 607 23.74 -35.99 -26.76
CA ASP A 607 22.89 -35.59 -27.86
C ASP A 607 23.40 -34.36 -28.65
N ASP A 608 24.59 -33.85 -28.34
CA ASP A 608 25.24 -32.67 -28.93
C ASP A 608 24.33 -31.41 -28.88
N SER A 609 23.52 -31.29 -27.82
CA SER A 609 22.56 -30.19 -27.66
C SER A 609 23.20 -28.89 -27.20
N GLY A 610 24.43 -28.92 -26.66
CA GLY A 610 25.13 -27.76 -26.13
C GLY A 610 24.71 -27.34 -24.72
N SER A 611 23.95 -28.19 -24.02
CA SER A 611 23.50 -28.04 -22.63
C SER A 611 23.39 -29.42 -21.98
N ILE A 612 23.79 -29.57 -20.73
CA ILE A 612 23.71 -30.86 -20.02
C ILE A 612 22.45 -30.89 -19.17
N ASP A 613 21.57 -31.87 -19.38
CA ASP A 613 20.40 -32.07 -18.52
C ASP A 613 20.75 -32.85 -17.23
N GLY A 614 19.84 -32.86 -16.25
CA GLY A 614 20.06 -33.57 -14.98
C GLY A 614 20.25 -35.08 -15.12
N TYR A 615 19.75 -35.69 -16.20
CA TYR A 615 19.88 -37.13 -16.46
C TYR A 615 21.25 -37.47 -17.08
N GLU A 616 21.74 -36.63 -18.00
CA GLU A 616 23.08 -36.69 -18.56
C GLU A 616 24.13 -36.43 -17.49
N PHE A 617 23.89 -35.45 -16.61
CA PHE A 617 24.76 -35.15 -15.47
C PHE A 617 24.80 -36.33 -14.48
N GLN A 618 23.67 -36.98 -14.21
CA GLN A 618 23.64 -38.19 -13.39
C GLN A 618 24.43 -39.34 -14.03
N GLN A 619 24.24 -39.58 -15.33
CA GLN A 619 25.01 -40.62 -16.04
C GLN A 619 26.51 -40.32 -16.06
N ALA A 620 26.90 -39.04 -16.12
CA ALA A 620 28.28 -38.62 -16.04
C ALA A 620 28.89 -38.94 -14.68
N LEU A 621 28.19 -38.64 -13.58
CA LEU A 621 28.66 -38.92 -12.23
C LEU A 621 28.86 -40.42 -11.99
N VAL A 622 27.95 -41.25 -12.51
CA VAL A 622 28.06 -42.71 -12.46
C VAL A 622 29.25 -43.23 -13.27
N LYS A 623 29.53 -42.64 -14.45
CA LYS A 623 30.67 -43.04 -15.29
C LYS A 623 32.02 -42.54 -14.77
N SER A 624 32.03 -41.48 -13.97
CA SER A 624 33.25 -40.80 -13.49
C SER A 624 33.79 -41.35 -12.17
N ASP A 625 33.20 -42.43 -11.63
CA ASP A 625 33.57 -43.05 -10.34
C ASP A 625 33.46 -42.09 -9.12
N VAL A 626 32.65 -41.03 -9.24
CA VAL A 626 32.41 -40.02 -8.20
C VAL A 626 31.27 -40.43 -7.24
N GLY A 627 30.54 -41.49 -7.57
CA GLY A 627 29.49 -42.10 -6.73
C GLY A 627 28.14 -42.25 -7.45
N GLU A 628 27.31 -43.18 -6.97
CA GLU A 628 25.92 -43.33 -7.43
C GLU A 628 25.01 -42.40 -6.61
N PHE A 629 24.49 -41.35 -7.25
CA PHE A 629 23.59 -40.40 -6.61
C PHE A 629 22.13 -40.66 -7.01
N PRO A 630 21.20 -40.72 -6.05
CA PRO A 630 19.77 -40.77 -6.35
C PRO A 630 19.29 -39.48 -7.06
N PRO A 631 18.22 -39.54 -7.87
CA PRO A 631 17.78 -38.40 -8.68
C PRO A 631 17.56 -37.10 -7.90
N TRP A 632 17.07 -37.17 -6.66
CA TRP A 632 16.76 -35.98 -5.84
C TRP A 632 18.00 -35.25 -5.30
N GLU A 633 19.17 -35.91 -5.24
CA GLU A 633 20.44 -35.28 -4.83
C GLU A 633 21.13 -34.59 -6.02
N VAL A 634 20.92 -35.13 -7.23
CA VAL A 634 21.42 -34.54 -8.48
C VAL A 634 20.71 -33.23 -8.79
N ASP A 635 19.40 -33.14 -8.54
CA ASP A 635 18.63 -31.90 -8.71
C ASP A 635 19.20 -30.74 -7.87
N GLY A 636 19.66 -31.03 -6.65
CA GLY A 636 20.29 -30.05 -5.77
C GLY A 636 21.66 -29.57 -6.25
N LEU A 637 22.41 -30.44 -6.94
CA LEU A 637 23.70 -30.11 -7.55
C LEU A 637 23.52 -29.31 -8.85
N VAL A 638 22.55 -29.70 -9.69
CA VAL A 638 22.20 -28.98 -10.92
C VAL A 638 21.75 -27.56 -10.57
N ALA A 639 20.87 -27.40 -9.59
CA ALA A 639 20.42 -26.09 -9.12
C ALA A 639 21.53 -25.22 -8.49
N ALA A 640 22.66 -25.82 -8.07
CA ALA A 640 23.81 -25.07 -7.54
C ALA A 640 24.77 -24.59 -8.65
N ILE A 641 24.74 -25.23 -9.82
CA ILE A 641 25.56 -24.87 -10.98
C ILE A 641 24.79 -23.97 -11.96
N ASP A 642 23.49 -24.24 -12.16
CA ASP A 642 22.59 -23.49 -13.02
C ASP A 642 22.35 -22.07 -12.47
N LEU A 643 23.02 -21.08 -13.07
CA LEU A 643 22.98 -19.68 -12.63
C LEU A 643 21.79 -18.91 -13.21
N ASP A 644 21.25 -19.34 -14.35
CA ASP A 644 20.14 -18.65 -15.03
C ASP A 644 18.76 -19.31 -14.79
N SER A 645 18.76 -20.45 -14.08
CA SER A 645 17.59 -21.22 -13.64
C SER A 645 16.77 -21.80 -14.80
N ASP A 646 17.43 -22.15 -15.90
CA ASP A 646 16.79 -22.78 -17.06
C ASP A 646 16.61 -24.31 -16.94
N GLY A 647 17.20 -24.92 -15.91
CA GLY A 647 17.11 -26.34 -15.58
C GLY A 647 18.14 -27.22 -16.28
N ASN A 648 19.04 -26.65 -17.09
CA ASN A 648 20.16 -27.33 -17.72
C ASN A 648 21.47 -26.64 -17.34
N ILE A 649 22.60 -27.30 -17.57
CA ILE A 649 23.92 -26.73 -17.28
C ILE A 649 24.60 -26.39 -18.60
N ASN A 650 24.93 -25.12 -18.80
CA ASN A 650 25.77 -24.70 -19.92
C ASN A 650 27.26 -24.69 -19.55
N LEU A 651 28.13 -24.66 -20.56
CA LEU A 651 29.57 -24.71 -20.36
C LEU A 651 30.13 -23.52 -19.53
N PRO A 652 29.70 -22.26 -19.77
CA PRO A 652 30.09 -21.13 -18.92
C PRO A 652 29.72 -21.32 -17.44
N GLU A 653 28.52 -21.82 -17.14
CA GLU A 653 28.06 -22.07 -15.77
C GLU A 653 28.90 -23.12 -15.05
N LEU A 654 29.17 -24.23 -15.73
CA LEU A 654 30.00 -25.29 -15.18
C LEU A 654 31.43 -24.80 -14.89
N ASP A 655 32.01 -24.02 -15.80
CA ASP A 655 33.37 -23.47 -15.64
C ASP A 655 33.44 -22.47 -14.46
N ILE A 656 32.45 -21.58 -14.33
CA ILE A 656 32.38 -20.62 -13.22
C ILE A 656 32.19 -21.34 -11.87
N ALA A 657 31.32 -22.34 -11.81
CA ALA A 657 31.06 -23.10 -10.59
C ALA A 657 32.32 -23.84 -10.11
N LEU A 658 33.02 -24.52 -11.03
CA LEU A 658 34.25 -25.25 -10.71
C LEU A 658 35.42 -24.31 -10.38
N ALA A 659 35.56 -23.19 -11.08
CA ALA A 659 36.60 -22.20 -10.79
C ALA A 659 36.41 -21.58 -9.40
N LYS A 660 35.17 -21.27 -9.01
CA LYS A 660 34.84 -20.73 -7.68
C LYS A 660 35.20 -21.70 -6.57
N ILE A 661 34.98 -22.99 -6.78
CA ILE A 661 35.33 -24.04 -5.82
C ILE A 661 36.84 -24.27 -5.78
N ALA A 662 37.50 -24.34 -6.94
CA ALA A 662 38.96 -24.46 -6.99
C ALA A 662 39.67 -23.27 -6.30
N ALA A 663 39.15 -22.05 -6.46
CA ALA A 663 39.66 -20.85 -5.79
C ALA A 663 39.39 -20.85 -4.28
N ALA A 664 38.25 -21.41 -3.84
CA ALA A 664 37.92 -21.48 -2.41
C ALA A 664 38.78 -22.48 -1.63
N TYR A 665 39.41 -23.46 -2.30
CA TYR A 665 40.09 -24.59 -1.65
C TYR A 665 41.59 -24.74 -1.99
N SER A 666 42.20 -23.80 -2.70
CA SER A 666 43.65 -23.85 -3.03
C SER A 666 44.51 -23.01 -2.07
N SER A 667 45.11 -23.67 -1.06
CA SER A 667 46.48 -23.45 -0.51
C SER A 667 46.71 -24.38 0.70
N PRO A 668 47.80 -25.17 0.77
CA PRO A 668 49.13 -24.63 1.06
C PRO A 668 50.32 -25.26 0.29
N ASP A 669 51.39 -24.46 0.22
CA ASP A 669 52.83 -24.75 0.00
C ASP A 669 53.41 -25.19 -1.36
N ALA A 670 54.26 -24.26 -1.86
CA ALA A 670 55.56 -24.42 -2.54
C ALA A 670 55.66 -24.65 -4.07
N GLU A 671 56.15 -23.57 -4.70
CA GLU A 671 57.14 -23.45 -5.79
C GLU A 671 56.74 -23.54 -7.28
N VAL A 672 56.74 -22.33 -7.87
CA VAL A 672 57.36 -21.88 -9.14
C VAL A 672 57.02 -22.66 -10.42
N LEU A 673 56.31 -22.00 -11.35
CA LEU A 673 56.84 -21.63 -12.67
C LEU A 673 55.88 -20.66 -13.39
N GLU A 674 56.36 -19.42 -13.52
CA GLU A 674 56.14 -18.41 -14.57
C GLU A 674 54.77 -18.30 -15.27
N SER A 675 54.12 -17.15 -15.05
CA SER A 675 53.52 -16.40 -16.16
C SER A 675 53.67 -14.89 -15.93
N GLU A 676 54.26 -14.24 -16.93
CA GLU A 676 54.41 -12.79 -17.04
C GLU A 676 53.05 -12.11 -17.11
N ALA A 677 52.81 -11.09 -16.28
CA ALA A 677 51.99 -9.92 -16.64
C ALA A 677 52.19 -8.80 -15.62
N SER A 678 52.61 -7.64 -16.13
CA SER A 678 52.75 -6.37 -15.44
C SER A 678 51.43 -5.85 -14.85
N ASP A 679 51.42 -5.47 -13.57
CA ASP A 679 50.47 -4.47 -13.05
C ASP A 679 51.19 -3.57 -12.03
N GLU A 680 51.68 -2.43 -12.52
CA GLU A 680 52.10 -1.32 -11.65
C GLU A 680 50.87 -0.61 -11.10
N MET A 681 50.72 -0.56 -9.77
CA MET A 681 49.65 0.21 -9.10
C MET A 681 49.71 1.69 -9.47
N SER A 682 48.59 2.22 -9.99
CA SER A 682 48.41 3.63 -10.33
C SER A 682 48.37 4.55 -9.09
N LYS A 683 48.88 5.78 -9.23
CA LYS A 683 48.84 6.85 -8.21
C LYS A 683 47.43 7.16 -7.69
N SER A 684 46.40 6.92 -8.50
CA SER A 684 45.00 7.11 -8.08
C SER A 684 44.55 6.13 -7.00
N ASP A 685 45.07 4.91 -7.02
CA ASP A 685 44.63 3.84 -6.12
C ASP A 685 45.38 3.91 -4.79
N LEU A 686 46.66 4.31 -4.82
CA LEU A 686 47.44 4.60 -3.62
C LEU A 686 46.87 5.80 -2.82
N ASN A 687 46.25 6.78 -3.50
CA ASN A 687 45.64 7.92 -2.82
C ASN A 687 44.37 7.56 -2.02
N LYS A 688 43.71 6.44 -2.33
CA LYS A 688 42.52 5.98 -1.62
C LYS A 688 42.87 5.25 -0.31
N LEU A 689 44.08 4.71 -0.21
CA LEU A 689 44.53 3.92 0.94
C LEU A 689 44.84 4.79 2.17
N LYS A 690 44.63 4.24 3.36
CA LYS A 690 44.99 4.95 4.61
C LYS A 690 46.51 4.94 4.77
N LYS A 691 47.05 5.92 5.51
CA LYS A 691 48.51 6.06 5.69
C LYS A 691 49.17 4.78 6.24
N ALA A 692 48.49 4.04 7.11
CA ALA A 692 48.99 2.78 7.67
C ALA A 692 49.18 1.68 6.60
N GLU A 693 48.25 1.60 5.64
CA GLU A 693 48.32 0.65 4.52
C GLU A 693 49.42 1.02 3.53
N LEU A 694 49.65 2.32 3.32
CA LEU A 694 50.78 2.80 2.52
C LEU A 694 52.12 2.51 3.19
N ILE A 695 52.20 2.54 4.53
CA ILE A 695 53.42 2.17 5.26
C ILE A 695 53.69 0.66 5.15
N SER A 696 52.66 -0.19 5.21
CA SER A 696 52.85 -1.63 4.99
C SER A 696 53.29 -1.93 3.56
N ILE A 697 52.73 -1.25 2.57
CA ILE A 697 53.13 -1.41 1.16
C ILE A 697 54.57 -0.87 0.94
N ALA A 698 54.92 0.26 1.55
CA ALA A 698 56.29 0.81 1.48
C ALA A 698 57.31 -0.15 2.12
N LYS A 699 56.94 -0.79 3.24
CA LYS A 699 57.76 -1.79 3.92
C LYS A 699 57.96 -3.06 3.10
N GLU A 700 56.90 -3.52 2.43
CA GLU A 700 56.95 -4.67 1.53
C GLU A 700 57.80 -4.38 0.28
N LYS A 701 57.78 -3.14 -0.21
CA LYS A 701 58.65 -2.67 -1.30
C LYS A 701 60.05 -2.22 -0.86
N GLY A 702 60.35 -2.18 0.44
CA GLY A 702 61.64 -1.74 0.99
C GLY A 702 61.97 -0.26 0.78
N VAL A 703 60.98 0.63 0.65
CA VAL A 703 61.16 2.08 0.45
C VAL A 703 60.85 2.85 1.74
N ALA A 704 61.21 4.14 1.79
CA ALA A 704 61.13 4.97 3.00
C ALA A 704 59.75 4.95 3.68
N GLU A 705 59.71 4.51 4.94
CA GLU A 705 58.47 4.30 5.73
C GLU A 705 58.02 5.55 6.51
N THR A 706 58.76 6.66 6.41
CA THR A 706 58.54 7.88 7.21
C THR A 706 58.30 9.09 6.34
N GLY A 707 57.16 9.76 6.51
CA GLY A 707 56.81 10.97 5.75
C GLY A 707 55.32 11.31 5.82
N THR A 708 54.87 12.31 5.06
CA THR A 708 53.44 12.55 4.83
C THR A 708 52.89 11.53 3.82
N LYS A 709 51.56 11.45 3.67
CA LYS A 709 50.93 10.48 2.76
C LYS A 709 51.39 10.66 1.31
N ALA A 710 51.63 11.90 0.88
CA ALA A 710 52.13 12.19 -0.47
C ALA A 710 53.57 11.68 -0.66
N ASP A 711 54.43 11.82 0.36
CA ASP A 711 55.82 11.36 0.30
C ASP A 711 55.91 9.83 0.21
N LEU A 712 55.04 9.12 0.93
CA LEU A 712 54.95 7.65 0.88
C LEU A 712 54.47 7.16 -0.49
N ILE A 713 53.52 7.86 -1.11
CA ILE A 713 53.02 7.50 -2.44
C ILE A 713 54.10 7.76 -3.50
N ALA A 714 54.82 8.88 -3.42
CA ALA A 714 55.95 9.15 -4.29
C ALA A 714 57.05 8.09 -4.14
N ALA A 715 57.38 7.71 -2.89
CA ALA A 715 58.33 6.65 -2.60
C ALA A 715 57.91 5.29 -3.17
N ILE A 716 56.62 4.91 -3.06
CA ILE A 716 56.09 3.64 -3.59
C ILE A 716 56.10 3.60 -5.13
N LEU A 717 55.98 4.77 -5.78
CA LEU A 717 55.99 4.93 -7.24
C LEU A 717 57.38 5.24 -7.83
N GLY A 718 58.37 5.54 -6.99
CA GLY A 718 59.74 5.87 -7.41
C GLY A 718 59.92 7.30 -7.97
N GLU A 719 59.06 8.25 -7.59
CA GLU A 719 59.12 9.68 -8.00
C GLU A 719 59.98 10.56 -7.09
#